data_AF-R2QPG9-F1
#
_entry.id   AF-R2QPG9-F1
#
_cell.length_a   1.000
_cell.length_b   1.000
_cell.length_c   1.000
_cell.angle_alpha   90.00
_cell.angle_beta   90.00
_cell.angle_gamma   90.00
#
_symmetry.space_group_name_H-M   'P 1'
#
loop_
_entity.id
_entity.type
_entity.pdbx_description
1 polymer ?
#
loop_
_entity_poly.entity_id
_entity_poly.type
_entity_poly.pdbx_seq_one_letter_code
_entity_poly.pdbx_strand_id
1 'polypeptide(L)'
;MKKLRWGYLFAGIIVGIVSGTIITIFNNNTTIEAKKTEDNSRIIIDKDTDTPLSIPKNSTRLYEGELKNNLNYHDFVQNNLATRTLNKGDINLWSNRDRAITPIATQKLDNGNYLIALRGTQKSRGGSITFVEVDENGSVQNSYDEIDPGLQGYSRLNGMLEKTTTGTYLSYGFKTPRNAPRAELFFEIDLTKTVDGQLSVTSHPATQLVKEFGTPHEIRFFGKDGDNGDIFIGGFVSDTKPGTLSPFKIPIGTFNIEDRIATYDLSLNNNTPKEIKDYYKEKGVSLTNLSHIIPMDIIKLANGDYFSIINYYDHFVNIDTSLVSTVQIFDANGARKKTILPDEIAKGNSTGYDEGYVIKVEDSFVYYFIKDGAKSYIKQYNFDTQTTKTIRTFPKETYLKIAINEDNSVSFYGYASSLLEDDFKGFYDVAGNFIVFGVMKGINSDESFKIENLTPNPVNKNVLINYVDRVDRDKYFISGSTTATNFGIPTLPSSPNYSPYFMGLYGSVIHKEDFSPAIFASGNVTLNIKDSDLSDQKVLDNWLLTGSKNGTPSDPLAIKVTDTIDLKNPVLGDTVQERQVWLNQRINRNFEQPNRAIDWPALGFDLTRSGPQSVTYFVSDSQKQLTSSSRWVNAITDQTVAEKELYLDATNFSIPLKDVKQSIPTKEKFKELAQTMSWNQVTHEIYEDGKNLTFSDNVTVDQNQLKELQNAKEAKPYPVDVTITIDLDPGGIENNLVTVTNRVWVFVTTKNTTVDPNTSLVIYADDYTLPLQSAKSETLKNLYEHGNVKVYDYYDTNHETVSPLPTIADSHDTEGLSTETLEVITDAQEPSVVTPKIYYTWDKGTSYTLPDVTLYAELLLHTRQVILDDLGELPIPKNGYLRLSYGNNEINITSTSDSEKNDPAYTTSTIDFKHVSAGNLINVDLVIPEYYKYKGYTVSYENISHRSTDLIEQKFKYNLINDPYEIWLTLYIEAKKTGSPNPYSWDYQKNKFGKITIK
;
A
#
# COMPACT_ATOMS: atom_id res chain seq x y z
N MET A 1 -23.00 -50.12 65.22
CA MET A 1 -22.41 -49.12 66.12
C MET A 1 -22.92 -47.74 65.71
N LYS A 2 -23.49 -47.03 66.69
CA LYS A 2 -24.01 -45.64 66.79
C LYS A 2 -23.93 -44.74 65.54
N LYS A 3 -25.03 -44.30 64.89
CA LYS A 3 -26.06 -43.28 65.27
C LYS A 3 -25.50 -41.96 65.82
N LEU A 4 -25.76 -40.85 65.11
CA LEU A 4 -26.53 -39.64 65.52
C LEU A 4 -26.34 -38.58 64.40
N ARG A 5 -27.35 -38.17 63.61
CA ARG A 5 -28.52 -37.29 63.84
C ARG A 5 -28.20 -35.80 63.99
N TRP A 6 -28.77 -35.01 63.06
CA TRP A 6 -29.61 -33.80 63.23
C TRP A 6 -29.00 -32.65 64.06
N GLY A 7 -29.02 -31.37 63.66
CA GLY A 7 -29.93 -30.61 62.80
C GLY A 7 -30.08 -29.20 63.42
N TYR A 8 -30.55 -28.25 62.60
CA TYR A 8 -30.96 -26.87 62.90
C TYR A 8 -29.85 -25.80 62.99
N LEU A 9 -29.76 -24.84 62.06
CA LEU A 9 -30.63 -23.68 61.75
C LEU A 9 -30.49 -22.51 62.74
N PHE A 10 -30.20 -21.34 62.15
CA PHE A 10 -30.39 -19.95 62.60
C PHE A 10 -29.38 -19.29 63.56
N ALA A 11 -28.54 -18.43 62.96
CA ALA A 11 -28.31 -17.00 63.27
C ALA A 11 -27.07 -16.59 62.44
N GLY A 12 -27.11 -15.67 61.47
CA GLY A 12 -27.59 -14.30 61.58
C GLY A 12 -26.39 -13.36 61.47
N ILE A 13 -26.11 -12.90 60.24
CA ILE A 13 -25.79 -11.49 59.89
C ILE A 13 -24.47 -10.87 60.41
N ILE A 14 -23.66 -10.41 59.43
CA ILE A 14 -22.75 -9.22 59.40
C ILE A 14 -21.23 -9.38 59.67
N VAL A 15 -20.46 -8.80 58.72
CA VAL A 15 -19.03 -8.45 58.59
C VAL A 15 -18.04 -9.50 58.05
N GLY A 16 -17.64 -9.29 56.78
CA GLY A 16 -16.22 -9.23 56.42
C GLY A 16 -15.64 -10.41 55.65
N ILE A 17 -15.69 -10.36 54.31
CA ILE A 17 -14.51 -10.22 53.44
C ILE A 17 -15.00 -10.07 51.99
N VAL A 18 -14.66 -8.92 51.44
CA VAL A 18 -14.75 -8.56 50.02
C VAL A 18 -13.71 -9.38 49.26
N SER A 19 -14.14 -10.15 48.28
CA SER A 19 -13.30 -10.61 47.17
C SER A 19 -14.23 -10.86 46.00
N GLY A 20 -14.30 -9.84 45.13
CA GLY A 20 -15.20 -9.78 43.99
C GLY A 20 -14.88 -10.86 42.96
N THR A 21 -15.91 -11.61 42.60
CA THR A 21 -15.99 -12.36 41.35
C THR A 21 -16.10 -11.37 40.20
N ILE A 22 -15.05 -11.30 39.40
CA ILE A 22 -15.04 -10.66 38.08
C ILE A 22 -16.02 -11.46 37.21
N ILE A 23 -17.15 -10.84 36.89
CA ILE A 23 -18.05 -11.30 35.82
C ILE A 23 -17.43 -10.80 34.51
N THR A 24 -16.79 -11.69 33.78
CA THR A 24 -16.38 -11.46 32.40
C THR A 24 -17.64 -11.48 31.53
N ILE A 25 -18.22 -10.30 31.29
CA ILE A 25 -19.18 -10.10 30.20
C ILE A 25 -18.36 -10.03 28.92
N PHE A 26 -18.44 -11.05 28.08
CA PHE A 26 -18.03 -10.97 26.69
C PHE A 26 -19.06 -10.09 25.96
N ASN A 27 -18.81 -8.77 25.91
CA ASN A 27 -19.40 -7.92 24.90
C ASN A 27 -18.67 -8.21 23.59
N ASN A 28 -19.33 -8.92 22.68
CA ASN A 28 -18.96 -8.90 21.28
C ASN A 28 -19.37 -7.55 20.70
N ASN A 29 -18.57 -6.52 20.96
CA ASN A 29 -18.67 -5.27 20.23
C ASN A 29 -18.18 -5.54 18.79
N THR A 30 -19.07 -5.38 17.81
CA THR A 30 -18.78 -5.47 16.36
C THR A 30 -18.00 -4.26 15.82
N THR A 31 -17.16 -3.64 16.67
CA THR A 31 -16.28 -2.55 16.29
C THR A 31 -15.18 -3.10 15.38
N ILE A 32 -14.94 -2.45 14.24
CA ILE A 32 -13.73 -2.74 13.45
C ILE A 32 -12.58 -2.10 14.19
N GLU A 33 -11.93 -2.90 15.02
CA GLU A 33 -10.54 -2.69 15.36
C GLU A 33 -9.68 -3.10 14.16
N ALA A 34 -8.55 -2.41 13.94
CA ALA A 34 -7.57 -2.80 12.93
C ALA A 34 -7.34 -4.32 12.94
N LYS A 35 -7.37 -4.96 11.76
CA LYS A 35 -7.35 -6.43 11.63
C LYS A 35 -6.13 -7.00 12.35
N LYS A 36 -6.35 -7.51 13.56
CA LYS A 36 -5.35 -8.29 14.30
C LYS A 36 -5.17 -9.62 13.56
N THR A 37 -3.93 -10.08 13.44
CA THR A 37 -3.67 -11.45 13.00
C THR A 37 -4.28 -12.46 13.97
N GLU A 38 -4.38 -13.74 13.56
CA GLU A 38 -4.90 -14.84 14.41
C GLU A 38 -4.17 -14.97 15.76
N ASP A 39 -2.95 -14.41 15.88
CA ASP A 39 -2.15 -14.30 17.12
C ASP A 39 -2.37 -13.00 17.94
N ASN A 40 -3.45 -12.26 17.64
CA ASN A 40 -4.09 -11.25 18.50
C ASN A 40 -3.22 -10.09 19.04
N SER A 41 -2.05 -9.79 18.45
CA SER A 41 -1.13 -8.81 19.04
C SER A 41 -0.46 -7.80 18.09
N ARG A 42 -0.53 -7.97 16.76
CA ARG A 42 0.17 -7.09 15.81
C ARG A 42 -0.63 -6.85 14.53
N ILE A 43 -0.52 -5.65 13.98
CA ILE A 43 -1.01 -5.27 12.64
C ILE A 43 0.15 -5.47 11.67
N ILE A 44 -0.10 -6.02 10.49
CA ILE A 44 0.91 -6.20 9.43
C ILE A 44 0.40 -5.48 8.19
N ILE A 45 1.16 -4.48 7.72
CA ILE A 45 0.93 -3.83 6.43
C ILE A 45 1.86 -4.44 5.38
N ASP A 46 1.53 -4.27 4.10
CA ASP A 46 2.35 -4.78 2.98
C ASP A 46 2.59 -6.31 3.05
N LYS A 47 1.64 -7.06 3.63
CA LYS A 47 1.79 -8.49 3.98
C LYS A 47 2.21 -9.35 2.77
N ASP A 48 1.67 -9.06 1.60
CA ASP A 48 1.87 -9.84 0.37
C ASP A 48 3.05 -9.33 -0.46
N THR A 49 3.98 -8.62 0.17
CA THR A 49 5.16 -8.07 -0.50
C THR A 49 6.44 -8.61 0.12
N ASP A 50 7.58 -8.37 -0.54
CA ASP A 50 8.89 -8.82 -0.04
C ASP A 50 9.32 -8.16 1.28
N THR A 51 8.62 -7.11 1.71
CA THR A 51 8.99 -6.27 2.87
C THR A 51 7.79 -6.01 3.78
N PRO A 52 7.16 -7.03 4.37
CA PRO A 52 6.01 -6.84 5.26
C PRO A 52 6.43 -6.11 6.53
N LEU A 53 5.64 -5.14 6.99
CA LEU A 53 5.95 -4.37 8.19
C LEU A 53 4.97 -4.66 9.32
N SER A 54 5.50 -5.06 10.48
CA SER A 54 4.71 -5.27 11.69
C SER A 54 4.69 -4.02 12.57
N ILE A 55 3.49 -3.52 12.85
CA ILE A 55 3.27 -2.31 13.64
C ILE A 55 3.10 -2.70 15.12
N PRO A 56 3.75 -1.98 16.05
CA PRO A 56 3.58 -2.22 17.48
C PRO A 56 2.16 -1.91 17.96
N LYS A 57 1.79 -2.43 19.14
CA LYS A 57 0.56 -2.01 19.84
C LYS A 57 0.61 -0.52 20.18
N ASN A 58 -0.56 0.09 20.36
CA ASN A 58 -0.69 1.49 20.73
C ASN A 58 0.22 1.86 21.90
N SER A 59 1.03 2.87 21.64
CA SER A 59 1.90 3.49 22.62
C SER A 59 1.07 4.32 23.59
N THR A 60 1.52 4.41 24.84
CA THR A 60 0.67 4.98 25.92
C THR A 60 1.36 6.05 26.75
N ARG A 61 2.67 6.28 26.58
CA ARG A 61 3.44 7.24 27.39
C ARG A 61 4.56 7.87 26.58
N LEU A 62 4.89 9.12 26.88
CA LEU A 62 6.07 9.82 26.38
C LEU A 62 7.27 9.52 27.29
N TYR A 63 8.38 9.07 26.71
CA TYR A 63 9.58 8.65 27.45
C TYR A 63 10.70 9.68 27.38
N GLU A 64 10.87 10.30 26.22
CA GLU A 64 11.93 11.25 25.95
C GLU A 64 11.85 12.48 26.87
N GLY A 65 12.93 12.73 27.62
CA GLY A 65 12.97 13.77 28.65
C GLY A 65 12.80 15.20 28.12
N GLU A 66 13.30 15.48 26.92
CA GLU A 66 13.16 16.79 26.25
C GLU A 66 11.70 17.11 25.94
N LEU A 67 10.89 16.10 25.59
CA LEU A 67 9.48 16.27 25.23
C LEU A 67 8.56 16.16 26.45
N LYS A 68 8.83 15.20 27.34
CA LYS A 68 7.98 14.86 28.50
C LYS A 68 7.71 16.03 29.45
N ASN A 69 8.66 16.95 29.58
CA ASN A 69 8.53 18.10 30.49
C ASN A 69 7.93 19.34 29.83
N ASN A 70 7.53 19.26 28.56
CA ASN A 70 6.97 20.37 27.80
C ASN A 70 5.48 20.17 27.56
N LEU A 71 4.66 21.13 28.01
CA LEU A 71 3.20 21.10 27.91
C LEU A 71 2.70 20.98 26.46
N ASN A 72 3.48 21.38 25.47
CA ASN A 72 3.10 21.23 24.05
C ASN A 72 3.03 19.76 23.59
N TYR A 73 3.64 18.84 24.34
CA TYR A 73 3.72 17.42 23.99
C TYR A 73 3.03 16.49 25.00
N HIS A 74 2.21 17.02 25.91
CA HIS A 74 1.60 16.21 26.98
C HIS A 74 0.69 15.08 26.48
N ASP A 75 0.07 15.26 25.31
CA ASP A 75 -0.79 14.27 24.66
C ASP A 75 -0.06 13.38 23.63
N PHE A 76 1.25 13.58 23.45
CA PHE A 76 2.04 12.72 22.58
C PHE A 76 2.30 11.38 23.29
N VAL A 77 2.32 10.32 22.50
CA VAL A 77 2.71 8.98 22.96
C VAL A 77 3.96 8.53 22.22
N GLN A 78 4.71 7.64 22.85
CA GLN A 78 5.98 7.13 22.37
C GLN A 78 6.10 5.65 22.73
N ASN A 79 6.73 4.86 21.87
CA ASN A 79 7.06 3.49 22.25
C ASN A 79 8.20 3.52 23.29
N ASN A 80 8.31 2.50 24.12
CA ASN A 80 9.39 2.42 25.12
C ASN A 80 10.73 1.97 24.51
N LEU A 81 10.81 1.91 23.18
CA LEU A 81 12.01 1.52 22.45
C LEU A 81 12.96 2.71 22.41
N ALA A 82 14.07 2.57 23.14
CA ALA A 82 15.25 3.42 22.98
C ALA A 82 16.38 2.57 22.37
N THR A 83 17.00 3.07 21.31
CA THR A 83 18.21 2.47 20.73
C THR A 83 19.43 3.24 21.20
N ARG A 84 20.57 2.55 21.28
CA ARG A 84 21.86 3.21 21.54
C ARG A 84 22.46 3.63 20.22
N THR A 85 22.76 4.91 20.10
CA THR A 85 23.21 5.52 18.85
C THR A 85 24.61 6.07 19.01
N LEU A 86 25.48 5.76 18.05
CA LEU A 86 26.87 6.21 18.07
C LEU A 86 27.00 7.53 17.31
N ASN A 87 27.14 8.62 18.04
CA ASN A 87 27.25 9.96 17.49
C ASN A 87 28.69 10.41 17.41
N LYS A 88 28.98 11.22 16.39
CA LYS A 88 30.25 11.92 16.28
C LYS A 88 30.47 12.82 17.51
N GLY A 89 31.55 12.59 18.23
CA GLY A 89 32.08 13.51 19.24
C GLY A 89 33.08 14.49 18.62
N ASP A 90 34.04 14.95 19.42
CA ASP A 90 35.13 15.78 18.91
C ASP A 90 36.12 14.91 18.12
N ILE A 91 36.29 15.24 16.84
CA ILE A 91 37.22 14.58 15.93
C ILE A 91 38.17 15.61 15.35
N ASN A 92 39.46 15.39 15.57
CA ASN A 92 40.54 16.23 15.14
C ASN A 92 41.25 15.63 13.92
N LEU A 93 41.72 16.52 13.04
CA LEU A 93 42.43 16.17 11.82
C LEU A 93 43.85 16.73 11.87
N TRP A 94 44.83 15.83 11.83
CA TRP A 94 46.24 16.19 11.81
C TRP A 94 46.80 16.08 10.40
N SER A 95 47.43 17.16 9.91
CA SER A 95 48.08 17.20 8.60
C SER A 95 49.42 17.94 8.67
N ASN A 96 50.27 17.71 7.66
CA ASN A 96 51.53 18.42 7.49
C ASN A 96 51.62 18.97 6.04
N ARG A 97 52.22 20.14 5.87
CA ARG A 97 52.24 20.92 4.62
C ARG A 97 52.84 20.17 3.41
N ASP A 98 53.82 19.29 3.66
CA ASP A 98 54.59 18.66 2.58
C ASP A 98 54.45 17.13 2.53
N ARG A 99 53.62 16.52 3.39
CA ARG A 99 53.58 15.06 3.59
C ARG A 99 52.16 14.54 3.77
N ALA A 100 51.88 13.38 3.21
CA ALA A 100 50.69 12.61 3.57
C ALA A 100 50.90 12.02 4.97
N ILE A 101 49.98 12.29 5.89
CA ILE A 101 50.03 11.76 7.26
C ILE A 101 49.08 10.57 7.36
N THR A 102 49.57 9.46 7.90
CA THR A 102 48.76 8.26 8.16
C THR A 102 49.08 7.73 9.56
N PRO A 103 48.10 7.61 10.47
CA PRO A 103 48.30 6.86 11.70
C PRO A 103 48.60 5.41 11.36
N ILE A 104 49.75 4.93 11.84
CA ILE A 104 50.22 3.57 11.62
C ILE A 104 49.93 2.67 12.82
N ALA A 105 49.84 3.24 14.02
CA ALA A 105 49.50 2.53 15.24
C ALA A 105 48.99 3.51 16.30
N THR A 106 48.14 3.00 17.20
CA THR A 106 47.57 3.74 18.33
C THR A 106 47.54 2.84 19.56
N GLN A 107 47.93 3.36 20.72
CA GLN A 107 47.96 2.61 21.98
C GLN A 107 47.49 3.47 23.16
N LYS A 108 46.67 2.88 24.04
CA LYS A 108 46.26 3.50 25.30
C LYS A 108 47.36 3.39 26.35
N LEU A 109 47.68 4.51 27.01
CA LEU A 109 48.69 4.65 28.05
C LEU A 109 48.09 4.45 29.46
N ASP A 110 48.94 4.26 30.48
CA ASP A 110 48.50 4.11 31.89
C ASP A 110 47.74 5.31 32.46
N ASN A 111 48.04 6.51 31.96
CA ASN A 111 47.36 7.74 32.35
C ASN A 111 45.98 7.91 31.68
N GLY A 112 45.54 6.94 30.86
CA GLY A 112 44.29 6.99 30.10
C GLY A 112 44.38 7.71 28.75
N ASN A 113 45.50 8.37 28.44
CA ASN A 113 45.71 9.03 27.14
C ASN A 113 46.03 8.00 26.05
N TYR A 114 45.94 8.43 24.80
CA TYR A 114 46.27 7.65 23.60
C TYR A 114 47.53 8.21 22.96
N LEU A 115 48.50 7.34 22.73
CA LEU A 115 49.66 7.65 21.91
C LEU A 115 49.41 7.17 20.49
N ILE A 116 49.54 8.08 19.53
CA ILE A 116 49.34 7.80 18.10
C ILE A 116 50.67 7.97 17.39
N ALA A 117 51.12 6.91 16.70
CA ALA A 117 52.24 6.96 15.79
C ALA A 117 51.75 7.39 14.39
N LEU A 118 52.24 8.54 13.93
CA LEU A 118 51.89 9.16 12.66
C LEU A 118 53.05 9.02 11.67
N ARG A 119 52.81 8.38 10.53
CA ARG A 119 53.77 8.28 9.43
C ARG A 119 53.59 9.44 8.47
N GLY A 120 54.65 10.20 8.21
CA GLY A 120 54.70 11.20 7.15
C GLY A 120 55.33 10.64 5.88
N THR A 121 54.59 10.53 4.77
CA THR A 121 55.12 10.10 3.47
C THR A 121 55.34 11.27 2.52
N GLN A 122 56.53 11.34 1.91
CA GLN A 122 56.86 12.23 0.78
C GLN A 122 56.84 11.44 -0.54
N LYS A 123 56.62 12.12 -1.68
CA LYS A 123 56.56 11.51 -3.03
C LYS A 123 57.79 10.66 -3.42
N SER A 124 58.93 10.75 -2.72
CA SER A 124 60.20 10.11 -3.14
C SER A 124 61.15 9.68 -2.01
N ARG A 125 60.78 9.78 -0.73
CA ARG A 125 61.65 9.44 0.42
C ARG A 125 60.90 8.65 1.49
N GLY A 126 61.64 7.81 2.21
CA GLY A 126 61.11 7.00 3.31
C GLY A 126 60.56 7.84 4.44
N GLY A 127 59.46 7.36 5.02
CA GLY A 127 58.62 8.17 5.87
C GLY A 127 59.21 8.42 7.25
N SER A 128 59.03 9.65 7.74
CA SER A 128 59.29 9.97 9.14
C SER A 128 58.17 9.48 10.04
N ILE A 129 58.48 9.30 11.32
CA ILE A 129 57.48 8.95 12.34
C ILE A 129 57.42 10.08 13.35
N THR A 130 56.21 10.57 13.61
CA THR A 130 55.91 11.55 14.65
C THR A 130 54.94 10.91 15.63
N PHE A 131 55.04 11.26 16.91
CA PHE A 131 54.08 10.80 17.91
C PHE A 131 53.23 11.96 18.41
N VAL A 132 51.96 11.69 18.66
CA VAL A 132 51.04 12.64 19.29
C VAL A 132 50.34 11.91 20.43
N GLU A 133 50.45 12.44 21.63
CA GLU A 133 49.68 12.00 22.79
C GLU A 133 48.43 12.87 22.88
N VAL A 134 47.28 12.21 22.88
CA VAL A 134 45.97 12.86 22.98
C VAL A 134 45.18 12.28 24.14
N ASP A 135 44.34 13.07 24.76
CA ASP A 135 43.38 12.53 25.72
C ASP A 135 42.25 11.77 25.01
N GLU A 136 41.35 11.18 25.80
CA GLU A 136 40.16 10.48 25.33
C GLU A 136 39.17 11.36 24.53
N ASN A 137 39.26 12.69 24.60
CA ASN A 137 38.48 13.62 23.77
C ASN A 137 39.21 13.97 22.45
N GLY A 138 40.44 13.50 22.28
CA GLY A 138 41.28 13.85 21.14
C GLY A 138 42.00 15.19 21.30
N SER A 139 42.00 15.80 22.49
CA SER A 139 42.79 17.02 22.72
C SER A 139 44.27 16.66 22.82
N VAL A 140 45.12 17.36 22.07
CA VAL A 140 46.57 17.13 22.08
C VAL A 140 47.16 17.52 23.43
N GLN A 141 47.70 16.54 24.14
CA GLN A 141 48.39 16.72 25.41
C GLN A 141 49.87 16.99 25.19
N ASN A 142 50.49 16.23 24.29
CA ASN A 142 51.87 16.42 23.86
C ASN A 142 52.02 16.09 22.38
N SER A 143 52.87 16.83 21.68
CA SER A 143 53.35 16.47 20.34
C SER A 143 54.86 16.29 20.39
N TYR A 144 55.36 15.20 19.83
CA TYR A 144 56.76 14.84 19.91
C TYR A 144 57.46 15.14 18.59
N ASP A 145 58.77 15.42 18.64
CA ASP A 145 59.54 15.74 17.45
C ASP A 145 59.53 14.59 16.43
N GLU A 146 59.68 14.97 15.17
CA GLU A 146 59.78 14.03 14.05
C GLU A 146 61.04 13.17 14.20
N ILE A 147 60.86 11.86 14.30
CA ILE A 147 61.95 10.90 14.22
C ILE A 147 62.22 10.63 12.75
N ASP A 148 63.37 11.09 12.27
CA ASP A 148 63.98 10.58 11.04
C ASP A 148 64.92 9.44 11.44
N PRO A 149 64.52 8.17 11.27
CA PRO A 149 65.37 7.03 11.60
C PRO A 149 66.62 6.91 10.69
N GLY A 150 66.90 7.88 9.81
CA GLY A 150 68.05 7.87 8.91
C GLY A 150 67.84 6.98 7.68
N LEU A 151 66.59 6.64 7.38
CA LEU A 151 66.21 5.59 6.41
C LEU A 151 65.83 6.18 5.04
N GLN A 152 66.70 7.02 4.50
CA GLN A 152 66.52 7.56 3.16
C GLN A 152 66.53 6.44 2.11
N GLY A 153 65.36 6.15 1.54
CA GLY A 153 65.18 5.16 0.46
C GLY A 153 64.21 4.01 0.76
N TYR A 154 63.69 3.88 1.98
CA TYR A 154 62.78 2.80 2.39
C TYR A 154 61.32 3.20 2.20
N SER A 155 60.51 2.41 1.48
CA SER A 155 59.24 2.92 0.90
C SER A 155 57.95 2.56 1.63
N ARG A 156 57.97 1.65 2.61
CA ARG A 156 56.77 1.23 3.37
C ARG A 156 57.14 0.94 4.83
N LEU A 157 56.27 1.40 5.72
CA LEU A 157 56.37 1.30 7.19
C LEU A 157 55.04 0.77 7.71
N ASN A 158 55.02 -0.49 8.15
CA ASN A 158 53.91 -1.04 8.94
C ASN A 158 54.37 -1.11 10.38
N GLY A 159 53.57 -0.58 11.30
CA GLY A 159 53.94 -0.48 12.70
C GLY A 159 52.84 -0.99 13.61
N MET A 160 53.23 -1.44 14.81
CA MET A 160 52.33 -1.77 15.90
C MET A 160 52.87 -1.13 17.17
N LEU A 161 52.01 -0.47 17.93
CA LEU A 161 52.32 0.02 19.27
C LEU A 161 51.77 -1.00 20.26
N GLU A 162 52.61 -1.52 21.15
CA GLU A 162 52.18 -2.39 22.24
C GLU A 162 52.66 -1.84 23.57
N LYS A 163 51.81 -1.94 24.58
CA LYS A 163 52.14 -1.61 25.97
C LYS A 163 52.59 -2.87 26.71
N THR A 164 53.75 -2.83 27.35
CA THR A 164 54.23 -3.88 28.26
C THR A 164 54.38 -3.35 29.69
N THR A 165 54.85 -4.19 30.60
CA THR A 165 55.14 -3.82 31.98
C THR A 165 56.26 -2.77 32.12
N THR A 166 57.14 -2.64 31.11
CA THR A 166 58.32 -1.76 31.15
C THR A 166 58.17 -0.46 30.34
N GLY A 167 57.14 -0.35 29.51
CA GLY A 167 56.91 0.83 28.66
C GLY A 167 55.93 0.58 27.52
N THR A 168 55.86 1.54 26.59
CA THR A 168 55.17 1.35 25.31
C THR A 168 56.22 1.23 24.21
N TYR A 169 56.01 0.25 23.32
CA TYR A 169 56.96 -0.19 22.32
C TYR A 169 56.36 -0.05 20.93
N LEU A 170 57.06 0.65 20.04
CA LEU A 170 56.73 0.62 18.61
C LEU A 170 57.57 -0.45 17.93
N SER A 171 56.90 -1.44 17.33
CA SER A 171 57.51 -2.40 16.41
C SER A 171 57.17 -1.97 14.99
N TYR A 172 58.15 -1.80 14.10
CA TYR A 172 57.88 -1.47 12.70
C TYR A 172 58.78 -2.17 11.70
N GLY A 173 58.20 -2.57 10.56
CA GLY A 173 58.89 -3.20 9.44
C GLY A 173 59.15 -2.24 8.28
N PHE A 174 60.21 -2.50 7.50
CA PHE A 174 60.61 -1.68 6.34
C PHE A 174 60.68 -2.43 5.02
N LYS A 175 60.55 -1.68 3.93
CA LYS A 175 60.90 -2.13 2.58
C LYS A 175 62.25 -1.56 2.11
N THR A 176 63.25 -2.41 1.90
CA THR A 176 64.60 -2.04 1.42
C THR A 176 64.60 -1.54 -0.04
N PRO A 177 65.58 -0.69 -0.45
CA PRO A 177 65.82 -0.36 -1.85
C PRO A 177 66.21 -1.59 -2.68
N ARG A 178 65.86 -1.61 -3.99
CA ARG A 178 66.04 -2.77 -4.90
C ARG A 178 67.44 -3.41 -4.97
N ASN A 179 68.50 -2.71 -4.54
CA ASN A 179 69.90 -3.05 -4.86
C ASN A 179 70.85 -3.17 -3.64
N ALA A 180 70.36 -3.20 -2.39
CA ALA A 180 71.21 -3.29 -1.19
C ALA A 180 71.10 -4.67 -0.50
N PRO A 181 72.16 -5.17 0.19
CA PRO A 181 72.03 -6.30 1.10
C PRO A 181 70.94 -5.98 2.13
N ARG A 182 69.92 -6.84 2.19
CA ARG A 182 68.70 -6.59 2.97
C ARG A 182 69.01 -6.74 4.45
N ALA A 183 69.20 -5.62 5.14
CA ALA A 183 69.22 -5.56 6.60
C ALA A 183 67.90 -4.92 7.05
N GLU A 184 67.05 -5.70 7.70
CA GLU A 184 65.86 -5.19 8.38
C GLU A 184 66.29 -4.73 9.77
N LEU A 185 66.13 -3.43 10.02
CA LEU A 185 66.35 -2.84 11.32
C LEU A 185 64.98 -2.74 11.98
N PHE A 186 64.72 -3.65 12.90
CA PHE A 186 63.71 -3.44 13.92
C PHE A 186 64.25 -2.33 14.82
N PHE A 187 63.39 -1.42 15.22
CA PHE A 187 63.73 -0.49 16.27
C PHE A 187 62.59 -0.53 17.26
N GLU A 188 62.88 -1.10 18.41
CA GLU A 188 62.11 -0.89 19.60
C GLU A 188 62.26 0.57 20.01
N ILE A 189 61.18 1.28 20.32
CA ILE A 189 61.24 2.63 20.88
C ILE A 189 60.79 2.52 22.33
N ASP A 190 61.73 2.62 23.27
CA ASP A 190 61.41 2.76 24.70
C ASP A 190 60.85 4.15 24.95
N LEU A 191 59.53 4.28 25.07
CA LEU A 191 58.91 5.57 25.32
C LEU A 191 59.05 5.98 26.81
N THR A 192 60.25 6.39 27.22
CA THR A 192 60.53 6.86 28.59
C THR A 192 60.43 8.37 28.68
N LYS A 193 59.57 8.86 29.57
CA LYS A 193 59.42 10.29 29.84
C LYS A 193 60.64 10.77 30.62
N THR A 194 61.46 11.62 29.99
CA THR A 194 62.57 12.29 30.68
C THR A 194 62.04 13.29 31.71
N VAL A 195 62.90 13.74 32.62
CA VAL A 195 62.56 14.71 33.70
C VAL A 195 61.97 16.02 33.14
N ASP A 196 62.29 16.35 31.89
CA ASP A 196 61.84 17.55 31.18
C ASP A 196 60.61 17.31 30.28
N GLY A 197 60.01 16.10 30.33
CA GLY A 197 58.83 15.74 29.53
C GLY A 197 59.13 15.36 28.08
N GLN A 198 60.39 15.39 27.64
CA GLN A 198 60.79 14.86 26.33
C GLN A 198 60.76 13.34 26.33
N LEU A 199 60.32 12.80 25.21
CA LEU A 199 60.25 11.37 24.96
C LEU A 199 61.64 10.90 24.52
N SER A 200 62.32 10.12 25.37
CA SER A 200 63.59 9.48 24.99
C SER A 200 63.27 8.36 24.00
N VAL A 201 63.98 8.33 22.86
CA VAL A 201 63.84 7.25 21.88
C VAL A 201 65.15 6.49 21.88
N THR A 202 65.16 5.32 22.51
CA THR A 202 66.27 4.37 22.39
C THR A 202 65.88 3.33 21.38
N SER A 203 66.70 3.17 20.34
CA SER A 203 66.41 2.30 19.20
C SER A 203 67.26 1.02 19.28
N HIS A 204 66.64 -0.16 19.34
CA HIS A 204 67.36 -1.45 19.41
C HIS A 204 67.22 -2.26 18.11
N PRO A 205 68.32 -2.56 17.38
CA PRO A 205 68.28 -3.43 16.21
C PRO A 205 67.95 -4.89 16.59
N ALA A 206 66.79 -5.42 16.19
CA ALA A 206 66.46 -6.83 16.41
C ALA A 206 67.10 -7.73 15.34
N THR A 207 68.40 -8.00 15.48
CA THR A 207 69.16 -8.90 14.60
C THR A 207 68.67 -10.36 14.62
N GLN A 208 67.80 -10.73 15.57
CA GLN A 208 67.34 -12.10 15.81
C GLN A 208 66.26 -12.56 14.81
N LEU A 209 65.40 -11.64 14.35
CA LEU A 209 64.33 -11.94 13.38
C LEU A 209 64.89 -12.31 11.99
N VAL A 210 65.96 -11.65 11.54
CA VAL A 210 66.66 -12.01 10.29
C VAL A 210 67.29 -13.41 10.37
N LYS A 211 67.72 -13.83 11.57
CA LYS A 211 68.32 -15.14 11.80
C LYS A 211 67.28 -16.26 11.72
N GLU A 212 66.06 -16.02 12.19
CA GLU A 212 65.00 -17.02 12.27
C GLU A 212 64.10 -17.08 11.03
N PHE A 213 63.83 -15.93 10.39
CA PHE A 213 62.91 -15.83 9.24
C PHE A 213 63.63 -15.70 7.89
N GLY A 214 64.96 -15.61 7.88
CA GLY A 214 65.77 -15.35 6.69
C GLY A 214 65.78 -13.86 6.30
N THR A 215 66.00 -13.53 5.02
CA THR A 215 65.90 -12.15 4.50
C THR A 215 64.57 -11.93 3.77
N PRO A 216 63.45 -11.69 4.48
CA PRO A 216 62.21 -11.30 3.84
C PRO A 216 62.32 -9.95 3.12
N HIS A 217 61.36 -9.70 2.24
CA HIS A 217 61.16 -8.45 1.50
C HIS A 217 60.29 -7.44 2.28
N GLU A 218 59.39 -7.94 3.12
CA GLU A 218 58.49 -7.19 3.98
C GLU A 218 58.15 -8.09 5.18
N ILE A 219 57.93 -7.53 6.37
CA ILE A 219 57.34 -8.23 7.52
C ILE A 219 56.07 -7.48 7.90
N ARG A 220 55.02 -8.22 8.24
CA ARG A 220 53.79 -7.65 8.81
C ARG A 220 53.45 -8.27 10.15
N PHE A 221 52.81 -7.44 10.94
CA PHE A 221 52.21 -7.79 12.22
C PHE A 221 50.71 -7.99 11.96
N PHE A 222 50.17 -9.12 12.43
CA PHE A 222 48.79 -9.51 12.16
C PHE A 222 47.90 -9.42 13.40
N GLY A 223 48.46 -9.61 14.59
CA GLY A 223 47.70 -9.55 15.83
C GLY A 223 48.50 -10.06 17.03
N LYS A 224 47.80 -10.37 18.11
CA LYS A 224 48.35 -10.87 19.38
C LYS A 224 47.93 -12.30 19.62
N ASP A 225 48.81 -13.12 20.18
CA ASP A 225 48.47 -14.42 20.74
C ASP A 225 47.71 -14.23 22.06
N GLY A 226 46.48 -14.73 22.09
CA GLY A 226 45.53 -14.54 23.20
C GLY A 226 46.00 -15.18 24.50
N ASP A 227 46.88 -16.17 24.45
CA ASP A 227 47.29 -16.95 25.62
C ASP A 227 48.52 -16.38 26.35
N ASN A 228 49.48 -15.79 25.61
CA ASN A 228 50.77 -15.34 26.17
C ASN A 228 51.11 -13.88 25.89
N GLY A 229 50.33 -13.21 25.06
CA GLY A 229 50.55 -11.82 24.69
C GLY A 229 51.67 -11.55 23.69
N ASP A 230 52.19 -12.59 23.05
CA ASP A 230 53.15 -12.49 21.95
C ASP A 230 52.51 -11.85 20.71
N ILE A 231 53.30 -11.18 19.87
CA ILE A 231 52.82 -10.61 18.60
C ILE A 231 52.93 -11.67 17.50
N PHE A 232 51.84 -11.95 16.80
CA PHE A 232 51.90 -12.73 15.56
C PHE A 232 52.55 -11.94 14.43
N ILE A 233 53.65 -12.49 13.93
CA ILE A 233 54.44 -11.95 12.83
C ILE A 233 54.42 -12.91 11.65
N GLY A 234 54.34 -12.34 10.45
CA GLY A 234 54.53 -13.09 9.22
C GLY A 234 55.47 -12.36 8.28
N GLY A 235 56.42 -13.10 7.72
CA GLY A 235 57.38 -12.60 6.75
C GLY A 235 56.89 -12.80 5.32
N PHE A 236 57.24 -11.87 4.45
CA PHE A 236 56.96 -11.92 3.01
C PHE A 236 58.28 -12.09 2.29
N VAL A 237 58.41 -13.07 1.40
CA VAL A 237 59.61 -13.26 0.59
C VAL A 237 59.22 -13.14 -0.89
N SER A 238 59.65 -12.07 -1.58
CA SER A 238 59.44 -11.91 -3.03
C SER A 238 60.73 -12.05 -3.85
N ASP A 239 61.38 -13.21 -3.86
CA ASP A 239 62.51 -13.42 -4.77
C ASP A 239 62.15 -14.39 -5.88
N THR A 240 61.53 -13.92 -6.97
CA THR A 240 61.74 -14.56 -8.28
C THR A 240 61.74 -13.60 -9.45
N LYS A 241 62.61 -13.92 -10.42
CA LYS A 241 62.56 -13.42 -11.78
C LYS A 241 61.21 -13.78 -12.44
N PRO A 242 60.72 -12.96 -13.40
CA PRO A 242 59.50 -13.27 -14.15
C PRO A 242 59.54 -14.68 -14.75
N GLY A 243 58.46 -15.46 -14.58
CA GLY A 243 58.30 -16.79 -15.21
C GLY A 243 58.71 -18.00 -14.36
N THR A 244 59.25 -17.83 -13.16
CA THR A 244 59.45 -18.93 -12.20
C THR A 244 58.65 -18.65 -10.93
N LEU A 245 57.52 -19.32 -10.75
CA LEU A 245 56.86 -19.42 -9.44
C LEU A 245 57.55 -20.56 -8.68
N SER A 246 58.68 -20.28 -8.04
CA SER A 246 59.22 -21.21 -7.05
C SER A 246 58.23 -21.30 -5.89
N PRO A 247 58.04 -22.47 -5.25
CA PRO A 247 57.13 -22.54 -4.12
C PRO A 247 57.59 -21.62 -2.98
N PHE A 248 56.78 -20.62 -2.66
CA PHE A 248 57.07 -19.70 -1.57
C PHE A 248 56.25 -20.06 -0.34
N LYS A 249 56.96 -20.00 0.76
CA LYS A 249 56.52 -20.37 2.09
C LYS A 249 56.45 -19.06 2.87
N ILE A 250 55.27 -18.69 3.40
CA ILE A 250 55.12 -17.51 4.27
C ILE A 250 55.57 -17.95 5.66
N PRO A 251 56.74 -17.55 6.16
CA PRO A 251 57.13 -17.88 7.52
C PRO A 251 56.21 -17.13 8.49
N ILE A 252 55.65 -17.86 9.44
CA ILE A 252 54.83 -17.35 10.53
C ILE A 252 55.57 -17.63 11.83
N GLY A 253 55.51 -16.67 12.73
CA GLY A 253 55.93 -16.90 14.08
C GLY A 253 55.30 -15.93 15.06
N THR A 254 55.78 -16.00 16.27
CA THR A 254 55.44 -15.12 17.37
C THR A 254 56.66 -14.27 17.73
N PHE A 255 56.43 -13.06 18.20
CA PHE A 255 57.47 -12.18 18.74
C PHE A 255 57.07 -11.76 20.14
N ASN A 256 57.82 -12.25 21.12
CA ASN A 256 57.70 -11.81 22.50
C ASN A 256 58.39 -10.46 22.65
N ILE A 257 57.63 -9.45 23.04
CA ILE A 257 58.15 -8.08 23.16
C ILE A 257 59.03 -7.93 24.40
N GLU A 258 58.67 -8.56 25.52
CA GLU A 258 59.38 -8.41 26.79
C GLU A 258 60.76 -9.09 26.75
N ASP A 259 60.80 -10.33 26.25
CA ASP A 259 62.03 -11.11 26.10
C ASP A 259 62.82 -10.74 24.84
N ARG A 260 62.19 -9.98 23.92
CA ARG A 260 62.74 -9.62 22.60
C ARG A 260 63.11 -10.84 21.75
N ILE A 261 62.42 -11.95 21.97
CA ILE A 261 62.65 -13.22 21.28
C ILE A 261 61.57 -13.41 20.22
N ALA A 262 62.00 -13.63 18.99
CA ALA A 262 61.14 -14.20 17.97
C ALA A 262 61.15 -15.72 18.09
N THR A 263 60.02 -16.35 17.79
CA THR A 263 59.91 -17.79 17.62
C THR A 263 59.31 -18.06 16.27
N TYR A 264 60.02 -18.79 15.42
CA TYR A 264 59.44 -19.33 14.19
C TYR A 264 58.46 -20.47 14.51
N ASP A 265 57.19 -20.30 14.17
CA ASP A 265 56.15 -21.30 14.40
C ASP A 265 56.10 -22.30 13.25
N LEU A 266 55.86 -21.81 12.02
CA LEU A 266 55.76 -22.65 10.82
C LEU A 266 55.89 -21.83 9.54
N SER A 267 55.71 -22.48 8.39
CA SER A 267 55.49 -21.74 7.16
C SER A 267 54.33 -22.25 6.32
N LEU A 268 53.45 -21.33 5.93
CA LEU A 268 52.29 -21.61 5.10
C LEU A 268 52.72 -21.81 3.64
N ASN A 269 52.35 -22.95 3.06
CA ASN A 269 52.54 -23.23 1.65
C ASN A 269 51.57 -22.38 0.81
N ASN A 270 52.07 -21.29 0.23
CA ASN A 270 51.22 -20.34 -0.49
C ASN A 270 51.39 -20.36 -2.01
N ASN A 271 51.78 -21.50 -2.59
CA ASN A 271 51.74 -21.67 -4.04
C ASN A 271 50.36 -21.30 -4.57
N THR A 272 50.28 -20.49 -5.63
CA THR A 272 48.97 -20.18 -6.24
C THR A 272 48.22 -21.49 -6.51
N PRO A 273 47.08 -21.73 -5.83
CA PRO A 273 46.28 -22.92 -6.06
C PRO A 273 45.89 -23.01 -7.55
N LYS A 274 45.86 -24.24 -8.08
CA LYS A 274 45.42 -24.47 -9.46
C LYS A 274 43.98 -23.97 -9.65
N GLU A 275 43.18 -24.15 -8.61
CA GLU A 275 41.79 -23.72 -8.49
C GLU A 275 41.62 -22.22 -8.73
N ILE A 276 42.55 -21.36 -8.26
CA ILE A 276 42.51 -19.91 -8.54
C ILE A 276 42.78 -19.63 -10.02
N LYS A 277 43.78 -20.31 -10.60
CA LYS A 277 44.13 -20.12 -12.01
C LYS A 277 43.01 -20.58 -12.94
N ASP A 278 42.42 -21.74 -12.65
CA ASP A 278 41.31 -22.30 -13.41
C ASP A 278 40.07 -21.41 -13.32
N TYR A 279 39.74 -20.94 -12.11
CA TYR A 279 38.63 -20.01 -11.86
C TYR A 279 38.71 -18.72 -12.69
N TYR A 280 39.84 -18.02 -12.67
CA TYR A 280 39.97 -16.77 -13.45
C TYR A 280 40.04 -17.04 -14.95
N LYS A 281 40.62 -18.17 -15.37
CA LYS A 281 40.63 -18.59 -16.77
C LYS A 281 39.19 -18.80 -17.29
N GLU A 282 38.30 -19.39 -16.49
CA GLU A 282 36.88 -19.54 -16.81
C GLU A 282 36.14 -18.20 -16.91
N LYS A 283 36.57 -17.18 -16.15
CA LYS A 283 36.06 -15.80 -16.23
C LYS A 283 36.69 -14.96 -17.35
N GLY A 284 37.50 -15.56 -18.22
CA GLY A 284 38.17 -14.87 -19.32
C GLY A 284 39.36 -14.00 -18.88
N VAL A 285 39.85 -14.15 -17.66
CA VAL A 285 41.00 -13.41 -17.10
C VAL A 285 42.22 -14.32 -17.03
N SER A 286 43.30 -13.95 -17.71
CA SER A 286 44.55 -14.74 -17.71
C SER A 286 45.49 -14.27 -16.60
N LEU A 287 45.52 -15.00 -15.47
CA LEU A 287 46.50 -14.77 -14.39
C LEU A 287 47.87 -15.33 -14.81
N THR A 288 48.58 -14.58 -15.65
CA THR A 288 49.87 -15.04 -16.22
C THR A 288 51.05 -14.85 -15.26
N ASN A 289 51.02 -13.84 -14.38
CA ASN A 289 52.15 -13.50 -13.51
C ASN A 289 51.72 -13.00 -12.11
N LEU A 290 51.12 -13.87 -11.28
CA LEU A 290 50.95 -13.52 -9.86
C LEU A 290 52.33 -13.39 -9.19
N SER A 291 52.78 -12.16 -8.96
CA SER A 291 54.14 -11.84 -8.52
C SER A 291 54.20 -11.42 -7.05
N HIS A 292 53.06 -11.07 -6.43
CA HIS A 292 52.98 -10.81 -5.00
C HIS A 292 51.80 -11.50 -4.35
N ILE A 293 52.05 -12.09 -3.19
CA ILE A 293 51.02 -12.71 -2.35
C ILE A 293 51.11 -12.06 -0.98
N ILE A 294 49.98 -11.53 -0.53
CA ILE A 294 49.91 -10.74 0.69
C ILE A 294 48.80 -11.28 1.60
N PRO A 295 49.12 -12.01 2.68
CA PRO A 295 48.16 -12.19 3.76
C PRO A 295 47.73 -10.83 4.31
N MET A 296 46.43 -10.64 4.41
CA MET A 296 45.79 -9.48 5.04
C MET A 296 45.59 -9.72 6.53
N ASP A 297 45.23 -10.96 6.88
CA ASP A 297 45.04 -11.40 8.25
C ASP A 297 45.39 -12.89 8.36
N ILE A 298 45.93 -13.30 9.51
CA ILE A 298 46.25 -14.70 9.82
C ILE A 298 45.93 -14.95 11.29
N ILE A 299 45.11 -15.96 11.55
CA ILE A 299 44.72 -16.36 12.89
C ILE A 299 44.89 -17.86 13.06
N LYS A 300 45.46 -18.25 14.20
CA LYS A 300 45.53 -19.63 14.67
C LYS A 300 44.19 -20.04 15.28
N LEU A 301 43.64 -21.16 14.82
CA LEU A 301 42.39 -21.74 15.28
C LEU A 301 42.64 -22.63 16.51
N ALA A 302 41.59 -22.86 17.31
CA ALA A 302 41.68 -23.68 18.52
C ALA A 302 42.17 -25.12 18.26
N ASN A 303 41.90 -25.66 17.07
CA ASN A 303 42.37 -26.98 16.63
C ASN A 303 43.82 -26.99 16.13
N GLY A 304 44.51 -25.84 16.15
CA GLY A 304 45.89 -25.66 15.68
C GLY A 304 46.05 -25.36 14.19
N ASP A 305 44.97 -25.39 13.41
CA ASP A 305 44.96 -24.95 12.00
C ASP A 305 45.08 -23.41 11.93
N TYR A 306 45.35 -22.87 10.74
CA TYR A 306 45.46 -21.44 10.49
C TYR A 306 44.43 -20.99 9.46
N PHE A 307 43.67 -19.94 9.78
CA PHE A 307 42.78 -19.25 8.85
C PHE A 307 43.45 -17.97 8.36
N SER A 308 43.42 -17.73 7.05
CA SER A 308 43.99 -16.51 6.48
C SER A 308 43.19 -15.96 5.31
N ILE A 309 43.15 -14.63 5.24
CA ILE A 309 42.68 -13.88 4.07
C ILE A 309 43.91 -13.50 3.26
N ILE A 310 44.00 -13.92 2.00
CA ILE A 310 45.19 -13.80 1.16
C ILE A 310 44.86 -13.07 -0.13
N ASN A 311 45.61 -12.00 -0.40
CA ASN A 311 45.52 -11.22 -1.63
C ASN A 311 46.64 -11.60 -2.60
N TYR A 312 46.31 -11.83 -3.86
CA TYR A 312 47.25 -12.06 -4.94
C TYR A 312 47.27 -10.88 -5.91
N TYR A 313 48.46 -10.46 -6.31
CA TYR A 313 48.69 -9.35 -7.24
C TYR A 313 49.39 -9.83 -8.51
N ASP A 314 48.93 -9.31 -9.65
CA ASP A 314 49.69 -9.31 -10.90
C ASP A 314 50.41 -7.95 -11.05
N HIS A 315 51.65 -7.86 -10.59
CA HIS A 315 52.54 -6.76 -10.96
C HIS A 315 53.31 -7.24 -12.18
N PHE A 316 53.06 -6.70 -13.38
CA PHE A 316 54.12 -6.37 -14.35
C PHE A 316 53.68 -5.58 -15.61
N VAL A 317 52.46 -5.05 -15.72
CA VAL A 317 52.07 -4.14 -16.82
C VAL A 317 51.28 -2.95 -16.27
N ASN A 318 51.56 -1.75 -16.78
CA ASN A 318 51.04 -0.44 -16.36
C ASN A 318 49.51 -0.23 -16.55
N ILE A 319 48.69 -1.28 -16.47
CA ILE A 319 47.26 -1.26 -16.78
C ILE A 319 46.57 -2.25 -15.84
N ASP A 320 45.63 -1.77 -15.02
CA ASP A 320 44.73 -2.51 -14.11
C ASP A 320 45.33 -3.73 -13.37
N THR A 321 45.79 -3.50 -12.14
CA THR A 321 46.11 -4.59 -11.21
C THR A 321 44.83 -5.32 -10.81
N SER A 322 44.57 -6.50 -11.35
CA SER A 322 43.55 -7.41 -10.83
C SER A 322 44.04 -7.96 -9.48
N LEU A 323 43.41 -7.50 -8.40
CA LEU A 323 43.60 -8.06 -7.08
C LEU A 323 42.70 -9.29 -6.93
N VAL A 324 43.25 -10.38 -6.40
CA VAL A 324 42.47 -11.58 -6.10
C VAL A 324 42.54 -11.86 -4.61
N SER A 325 41.42 -11.72 -3.91
CA SER A 325 41.32 -12.05 -2.49
C SER A 325 40.74 -13.45 -2.32
N THR A 326 41.40 -14.32 -1.55
CA THR A 326 40.87 -15.63 -1.17
C THR A 326 40.93 -15.86 0.32
N VAL A 327 40.10 -16.80 0.79
CA VAL A 327 40.20 -17.32 2.15
C VAL A 327 40.83 -18.70 2.09
N GLN A 328 41.83 -18.96 2.94
CA GLN A 328 42.55 -20.22 2.98
C GLN A 328 42.66 -20.75 4.40
N ILE A 329 42.64 -22.07 4.49
CA ILE A 329 42.87 -22.82 5.73
C ILE A 329 44.09 -23.69 5.55
N PHE A 330 45.00 -23.61 6.50
CA PHE A 330 46.21 -24.39 6.57
C PHE A 330 46.18 -25.27 7.79
N ASP A 331 46.74 -26.48 7.70
CA ASP A 331 46.91 -27.32 8.87
C ASP A 331 48.00 -26.78 9.81
N ALA A 332 48.13 -27.38 10.99
CA ALA A 332 49.16 -27.06 11.97
C ALA A 332 50.61 -27.22 11.45
N ASN A 333 50.82 -27.86 10.30
CA ASN A 333 52.13 -27.99 9.63
C ASN A 333 52.34 -26.95 8.51
N GLY A 334 51.36 -26.06 8.29
CA GLY A 334 51.36 -25.05 7.23
C GLY A 334 50.99 -25.57 5.84
N ALA A 335 50.51 -26.81 5.72
CA ALA A 335 49.98 -27.33 4.46
C ALA A 335 48.55 -26.85 4.22
N ARG A 336 48.25 -26.42 3.00
CA ARG A 336 46.91 -25.91 2.66
C ARG A 336 45.88 -27.05 2.69
N LYS A 337 44.85 -26.94 3.53
CA LYS A 337 43.68 -27.82 3.58
C LYS A 337 42.58 -27.38 2.62
N LYS A 338 42.35 -26.06 2.52
CA LYS A 338 41.24 -25.50 1.74
C LYS A 338 41.58 -24.14 1.13
N THR A 339 41.06 -23.90 -0.07
CA THR A 339 40.93 -22.56 -0.68
C THR A 339 39.45 -22.29 -0.91
N ILE A 340 38.98 -21.12 -0.51
CA ILE A 340 37.64 -20.60 -0.82
C ILE A 340 37.83 -19.53 -1.88
N LEU A 341 37.16 -19.69 -3.02
CA LEU A 341 37.40 -18.91 -4.23
C LEU A 341 36.57 -17.62 -4.28
N PRO A 342 36.97 -16.64 -5.11
CA PRO A 342 36.28 -15.37 -5.23
C PRO A 342 34.79 -15.47 -5.57
N ASP A 343 34.27 -16.35 -6.44
CA ASP A 343 32.80 -16.39 -6.68
C ASP A 343 31.98 -16.80 -5.43
N GLU A 344 32.60 -17.47 -4.45
CA GLU A 344 32.01 -17.78 -3.14
C GLU A 344 32.19 -16.63 -2.12
N ILE A 345 32.99 -15.61 -2.48
CA ILE A 345 33.46 -14.51 -1.64
C ILE A 345 33.03 -13.12 -2.19
N ALA A 346 32.91 -12.93 -3.51
CA ALA A 346 33.16 -11.67 -4.21
C ALA A 346 33.03 -11.72 -5.77
N LYS A 347 32.10 -10.99 -6.42
CA LYS A 347 32.03 -10.77 -7.88
C LYS A 347 32.50 -9.35 -8.28
N GLY A 348 33.72 -9.19 -8.81
CA GLY A 348 34.07 -7.98 -9.59
C GLY A 348 35.56 -7.64 -9.72
N ASN A 349 35.93 -6.99 -10.84
CA ASN A 349 37.26 -6.42 -11.10
C ASN A 349 37.47 -5.16 -10.23
N SER A 350 38.31 -5.26 -9.19
CA SER A 350 38.69 -4.16 -8.30
C SER A 350 40.12 -3.71 -8.59
N THR A 351 40.33 -2.39 -8.74
CA THR A 351 41.64 -1.74 -8.96
C THR A 351 42.18 -1.06 -7.69
N GLY A 352 41.68 -1.44 -6.51
CA GLY A 352 42.10 -0.90 -5.21
C GLY A 352 42.41 -2.00 -4.19
N TYR A 353 43.06 -1.62 -3.09
CA TYR A 353 43.31 -2.52 -1.96
C TYR A 353 41.98 -3.10 -1.44
N ASP A 354 41.71 -4.38 -1.73
CA ASP A 354 40.62 -5.13 -1.09
C ASP A 354 41.05 -5.39 0.36
N GLU A 355 40.39 -4.71 1.28
CA GLU A 355 40.60 -4.86 2.71
C GLU A 355 39.64 -5.94 3.21
N GLY A 356 40.20 -7.05 3.68
CA GLY A 356 39.49 -8.08 4.41
C GLY A 356 40.21 -8.34 5.73
N TYR A 357 39.44 -8.59 6.78
CA TYR A 357 39.97 -8.91 8.10
C TYR A 357 39.02 -9.85 8.83
N VAL A 358 39.53 -10.59 9.80
CA VAL A 358 38.71 -11.46 10.64
C VAL A 358 38.08 -10.64 11.76
N ILE A 359 36.77 -10.79 11.90
CA ILE A 359 35.99 -10.12 12.94
C ILE A 359 36.08 -10.93 14.25
N LYS A 360 35.86 -12.24 14.16
CA LYS A 360 35.82 -13.16 15.31
C LYS A 360 36.00 -14.61 14.86
N VAL A 361 36.72 -15.38 15.68
CA VAL A 361 36.85 -16.83 15.59
C VAL A 361 36.10 -17.47 16.76
N GLU A 362 35.27 -18.46 16.45
CA GLU A 362 34.63 -19.40 17.37
C GLU A 362 35.09 -20.82 17.04
N ASP A 363 34.75 -21.81 17.88
CA ASP A 363 35.23 -23.19 17.70
C ASP A 363 34.83 -23.81 16.36
N SER A 364 33.59 -23.56 15.91
CA SER A 364 33.02 -24.17 14.68
C SER A 364 32.92 -23.21 13.50
N PHE A 365 33.22 -21.91 13.67
CA PHE A 365 33.13 -20.95 12.57
C PHE A 365 33.99 -19.70 12.77
N VAL A 366 34.19 -18.98 11.68
CA VAL A 366 34.86 -17.67 11.65
C VAL A 366 34.02 -16.66 10.89
N TYR A 367 33.87 -15.46 11.46
CA TYR A 367 33.29 -14.30 10.81
C TYR A 367 34.38 -13.39 10.27
N TYR A 368 34.23 -12.96 9.01
CA TYR A 368 35.18 -12.06 8.37
C TYR A 368 34.47 -11.02 7.52
N PHE A 369 35.06 -9.83 7.45
CA PHE A 369 34.65 -8.76 6.55
C PHE A 369 35.47 -8.86 5.27
N ILE A 370 34.83 -8.69 4.11
CA ILE A 370 35.52 -8.70 2.82
C ILE A 370 34.81 -7.79 1.81
N LYS A 371 35.61 -7.09 1.01
CA LYS A 371 35.15 -6.29 -0.13
C LYS A 371 35.26 -7.10 -1.42
N ASP A 372 34.26 -6.95 -2.29
CA ASP A 372 34.39 -7.30 -3.70
C ASP A 372 34.27 -6.05 -4.57
N GLY A 373 34.66 -6.12 -5.84
CA GLY A 373 34.61 -4.95 -6.72
C GLY A 373 33.21 -4.32 -6.91
N ALA A 374 32.13 -4.95 -6.42
CA ALA A 374 30.73 -4.54 -6.57
C ALA A 374 30.02 -4.17 -5.24
N LYS A 375 30.37 -4.79 -4.11
CA LYS A 375 29.72 -4.75 -2.80
C LYS A 375 30.73 -5.07 -1.68
N SER A 376 30.28 -5.05 -0.43
CA SER A 376 31.08 -5.51 0.71
C SER A 376 30.25 -6.43 1.59
N TYR A 377 30.88 -7.37 2.30
CA TYR A 377 30.18 -8.43 3.00
C TYR A 377 30.73 -8.69 4.38
N ILE A 378 29.83 -9.10 5.28
CA ILE A 378 30.20 -9.95 6.42
C ILE A 378 29.85 -11.38 6.03
N LYS A 379 30.82 -12.28 6.09
CA LYS A 379 30.65 -13.70 5.79
C LYS A 379 31.00 -14.56 6.99
N GLN A 380 30.38 -15.73 7.05
CA GLN A 380 30.69 -16.79 7.99
C GLN A 380 31.25 -17.98 7.21
N TYR A 381 32.35 -18.55 7.67
CA TYR A 381 32.81 -19.86 7.25
C TYR A 381 32.65 -20.86 8.38
N ASN A 382 31.93 -21.95 8.14
CA ASN A 382 31.76 -23.03 9.12
C ASN A 382 32.79 -24.13 8.87
N PHE A 383 33.59 -24.45 9.89
CA PHE A 383 34.68 -25.42 9.81
C PHE A 383 34.18 -26.86 9.69
N ASP A 384 33.04 -27.18 10.30
CA ASP A 384 32.47 -28.54 10.34
C ASP A 384 31.82 -28.89 8.99
N THR A 385 31.00 -27.99 8.45
CA THR A 385 30.31 -28.18 7.17
C THR A 385 31.16 -27.77 5.97
N GLN A 386 32.25 -27.03 6.20
CA GLN A 386 33.11 -26.43 5.18
C GLN A 386 32.35 -25.51 4.19
N THR A 387 31.30 -24.84 4.66
CA THR A 387 30.48 -23.94 3.84
C THR A 387 30.65 -22.49 4.22
N THR A 388 30.51 -21.61 3.22
CA THR A 388 30.48 -20.16 3.41
C THR A 388 29.03 -19.66 3.32
N LYS A 389 28.62 -18.80 4.25
CA LYS A 389 27.33 -18.11 4.26
C LYS A 389 27.55 -16.60 4.25
N THR A 390 26.89 -15.88 3.35
CA THR A 390 26.81 -14.42 3.43
C THR A 390 25.86 -14.06 4.57
N ILE A 391 26.35 -13.26 5.51
CA ILE A 391 25.57 -12.80 6.66
C ILE A 391 24.99 -11.43 6.37
N ARG A 392 25.81 -10.47 5.92
CA ARG A 392 25.39 -9.12 5.55
C ARG A 392 26.01 -8.67 4.25
N THR A 393 25.33 -7.77 3.56
CA THR A 393 25.74 -7.15 2.30
C THR A 393 25.64 -5.64 2.43
N PHE A 394 26.67 -4.95 1.97
CA PHE A 394 26.77 -3.49 1.99
C PHE A 394 27.13 -2.97 0.59
N PRO A 395 26.88 -1.68 0.33
CA PRO A 395 27.22 -1.05 -0.94
C PRO A 395 28.71 -1.13 -1.27
N LYS A 396 29.04 -0.89 -2.54
CA LYS A 396 30.42 -0.85 -3.02
C LYS A 396 31.27 0.11 -2.18
N GLU A 397 32.55 -0.19 -1.99
CA GLU A 397 33.47 0.70 -1.25
C GLU A 397 33.03 1.01 0.19
N THR A 398 32.38 0.05 0.85
CA THR A 398 32.09 0.13 2.28
C THR A 398 33.28 -0.44 3.07
N TYR A 399 33.74 0.28 4.09
CA TYR A 399 34.82 -0.10 4.98
C TYR A 399 34.34 0.00 6.41
N LEU A 400 34.00 -1.12 7.05
CA LEU A 400 33.57 -1.11 8.45
C LEU A 400 34.62 -1.78 9.31
N LYS A 401 35.04 -1.13 10.39
CA LYS A 401 35.70 -1.76 11.54
C LYS A 401 34.63 -2.20 12.52
N ILE A 402 34.61 -3.49 12.84
CA ILE A 402 33.61 -4.11 13.69
C ILE A 402 34.25 -4.46 15.04
N ALA A 403 33.60 -4.07 16.13
CA ALA A 403 34.00 -4.35 17.49
C ALA A 403 32.89 -5.12 18.21
N ILE A 404 33.24 -6.21 18.88
CA ILE A 404 32.30 -6.97 19.73
C ILE A 404 32.42 -6.41 21.15
N ASN A 405 31.32 -5.91 21.69
CA ASN A 405 31.27 -5.35 23.04
C ASN A 405 31.10 -6.45 24.09
N GLU A 406 31.41 -6.13 25.35
CA GLU A 406 31.31 -7.07 26.49
C GLU A 406 29.89 -7.61 26.71
N ASP A 407 28.86 -6.86 26.32
CA ASP A 407 27.45 -7.26 26.39
C ASP A 407 26.99 -8.06 25.16
N ASN A 408 27.93 -8.51 24.32
CA ASN A 408 27.72 -9.16 23.01
C ASN A 408 27.02 -8.31 21.95
N SER A 409 26.73 -7.02 22.19
CA SER A 409 26.35 -6.11 21.11
C SER A 409 27.54 -5.89 20.18
N VAL A 410 27.28 -5.56 18.91
CA VAL A 410 28.34 -5.35 17.93
C VAL A 410 28.31 -3.90 17.51
N SER A 411 29.41 -3.16 17.70
CA SER A 411 29.55 -1.80 17.18
C SER A 411 30.31 -1.80 15.88
N PHE A 412 29.98 -0.89 14.97
CA PHE A 412 30.72 -0.71 13.73
C PHE A 412 31.04 0.77 13.48
N TYR A 413 32.18 0.99 12.84
CA TYR A 413 32.74 2.31 12.57
C TYR A 413 33.41 2.30 11.20
N GLY A 414 33.11 3.25 10.33
CA GLY A 414 33.87 3.36 9.10
C GLY A 414 33.14 4.11 8.00
N TYR A 415 33.33 3.72 6.76
CA TYR A 415 32.89 4.48 5.60
C TYR A 415 31.90 3.69 4.74
N ALA A 416 30.93 4.39 4.18
CA ALA A 416 30.00 3.87 3.18
C ALA A 416 29.87 4.87 2.03
N SER A 417 29.90 4.36 0.79
CA SER A 417 29.74 5.19 -0.42
C SER A 417 28.28 5.48 -0.80
N SER A 418 27.33 4.84 -0.11
CA SER A 418 25.90 4.99 -0.31
C SER A 418 25.14 4.43 0.90
N LEU A 419 23.96 4.97 1.17
CA LEU A 419 23.00 4.45 2.15
C LEU A 419 21.70 3.93 1.49
N LEU A 420 21.59 4.03 0.16
CA LEU A 420 20.37 3.73 -0.60
C LEU A 420 20.16 2.23 -0.87
N GLU A 421 21.16 1.40 -0.60
CA GLU A 421 21.21 0.00 -1.02
C GLU A 421 21.56 -0.94 0.13
N ASP A 422 21.21 -2.23 -0.05
CA ASP A 422 21.54 -3.35 0.82
C ASP A 422 21.15 -3.13 2.30
N ASP A 423 21.98 -3.58 3.26
CA ASP A 423 21.67 -3.52 4.69
C ASP A 423 21.52 -2.08 5.25
N PHE A 424 21.97 -1.03 4.53
CA PHE A 424 21.75 0.36 4.92
C PHE A 424 20.40 0.94 4.47
N LYS A 425 19.71 0.27 3.53
CA LYS A 425 18.45 0.76 2.97
C LYS A 425 17.38 0.98 4.05
N GLY A 426 16.65 2.09 3.94
CA GLY A 426 15.53 2.45 4.82
C GLY A 426 15.93 3.20 6.11
N PHE A 427 17.21 3.27 6.45
CA PHE A 427 17.68 4.18 7.52
C PHE A 427 17.68 5.62 7.01
N TYR A 428 18.36 5.87 5.89
CA TYR A 428 18.45 7.19 5.26
C TYR A 428 18.30 7.09 3.74
N ASP A 429 17.45 7.94 3.17
CA ASP A 429 17.18 7.98 1.72
C ASP A 429 18.07 9.01 1.01
N VAL A 430 19.37 9.00 1.31
CA VAL A 430 20.35 9.96 0.76
C VAL A 430 21.51 9.30 0.03
N ALA A 431 21.92 9.91 -1.09
CA ALA A 431 23.13 9.54 -1.83
C ALA A 431 24.33 10.34 -1.33
N GLY A 432 25.52 9.74 -1.43
CA GLY A 432 26.78 10.41 -1.10
C GLY A 432 27.71 9.52 -0.30
N ASN A 433 28.82 10.10 0.11
CA ASN A 433 29.83 9.42 0.91
C ASN A 433 29.61 9.77 2.37
N PHE A 434 29.63 8.75 3.23
CA PHE A 434 29.35 8.90 4.65
C PHE A 434 30.44 8.20 5.44
N ILE A 435 30.83 8.81 6.56
CA ILE A 435 31.29 8.00 7.67
C ILE A 435 30.03 7.48 8.38
N VAL A 436 30.05 6.24 8.78
CA VAL A 436 28.95 5.56 9.45
C VAL A 436 29.43 5.00 10.77
N PHE A 437 28.63 5.23 11.79
CA PHE A 437 28.75 4.60 13.08
C PHE A 437 27.44 3.89 13.39
N GLY A 438 27.50 2.81 14.15
CA GLY A 438 26.26 2.18 14.55
C GLY A 438 26.43 0.92 15.36
N VAL A 439 25.29 0.35 15.69
CA VAL A 439 25.21 -0.89 16.46
C VAL A 439 24.50 -1.93 15.61
N MET A 440 24.96 -3.16 15.73
CA MET A 440 24.43 -4.36 15.12
C MET A 440 24.08 -5.38 16.20
N LYS A 441 23.13 -6.26 15.88
CA LYS A 441 22.80 -7.42 16.71
C LYS A 441 24.00 -8.32 16.92
N GLY A 442 24.08 -8.85 18.14
CA GLY A 442 25.13 -9.76 18.57
C GLY A 442 25.27 -11.02 17.72
N ILE A 443 26.46 -11.61 17.78
CA ILE A 443 26.85 -12.80 16.99
C ILE A 443 26.07 -14.09 17.34
N ASN A 444 25.35 -14.10 18.47
CA ASN A 444 24.53 -15.22 18.92
C ASN A 444 23.04 -15.05 18.58
N SER A 445 22.69 -14.03 17.79
CA SER A 445 21.30 -13.78 17.36
C SER A 445 20.99 -14.50 16.05
N ASP A 446 19.74 -14.94 15.86
CA ASP A 446 19.23 -15.41 14.57
C ASP A 446 19.40 -14.37 13.45
N GLU A 447 19.48 -13.09 13.84
CA GLU A 447 19.75 -11.95 12.97
C GLU A 447 21.16 -11.36 13.23
N SER A 448 22.17 -12.20 13.44
CA SER A 448 23.56 -11.80 13.67
C SER A 448 24.05 -10.70 12.73
N PHE A 449 24.65 -9.64 13.27
CA PHE A 449 25.12 -8.46 12.53
C PHE A 449 24.03 -7.62 11.85
N LYS A 450 22.74 -7.79 12.18
CA LYS A 450 21.68 -6.89 11.66
C LYS A 450 21.90 -5.50 12.24
N ILE A 451 21.94 -4.47 11.39
CA ILE A 451 22.04 -3.08 11.86
C ILE A 451 20.80 -2.76 12.71
N GLU A 452 21.03 -2.34 13.95
CA GLU A 452 20.00 -1.83 14.86
C GLU A 452 19.97 -0.30 14.85
N ASN A 453 21.13 0.33 14.67
CA ASN A 453 21.27 1.77 14.56
C ASN A 453 22.32 2.13 13.51
N LEU A 454 22.08 3.24 12.81
CA LEU A 454 23.02 3.86 11.89
C LEU A 454 23.03 5.38 12.07
N THR A 455 24.21 5.92 12.34
CA THR A 455 24.47 7.36 12.39
C THR A 455 25.48 7.75 11.30
N PRO A 456 25.02 8.31 10.18
CA PRO A 456 25.86 8.77 9.10
C PRO A 456 26.30 10.21 9.32
N ASN A 457 27.53 10.54 8.92
CA ASN A 457 27.99 11.91 8.81
C ASN A 457 28.56 12.12 7.38
N PRO A 458 28.03 13.08 6.61
CA PRO A 458 28.46 13.31 5.24
C PRO A 458 29.94 13.70 5.15
N VAL A 459 30.66 13.10 4.22
CA VAL A 459 32.09 13.37 3.97
C VAL A 459 32.34 13.60 2.50
N ASN A 460 33.25 14.51 2.16
CA ASN A 460 33.55 14.81 0.75
C ASN A 460 34.50 13.79 0.09
N LYS A 461 35.17 12.94 0.89
CA LYS A 461 36.10 11.89 0.43
C LYS A 461 36.20 10.74 1.45
N ASN A 462 37.08 9.78 1.17
CA ASN A 462 37.24 8.55 1.93
C ASN A 462 37.76 8.79 3.35
N VAL A 463 37.20 8.02 4.30
CA VAL A 463 37.64 7.91 5.69
C VAL A 463 37.93 6.44 5.98
N LEU A 464 39.02 6.16 6.68
CA LEU A 464 39.40 4.83 7.13
C LEU A 464 39.65 4.87 8.63
N ILE A 465 38.94 4.03 9.39
CA ILE A 465 39.13 3.87 10.83
C ILE A 465 40.05 2.67 11.06
N ASN A 466 41.22 2.92 11.63
CA ASN A 466 42.25 1.89 11.84
C ASN A 466 42.19 1.32 13.27
N TYR A 467 41.76 2.13 14.24
CA TYR A 467 41.76 1.78 15.65
C TYR A 467 40.50 2.31 16.34
N VAL A 468 39.96 1.49 17.24
CA VAL A 468 38.82 1.81 18.09
C VAL A 468 39.14 1.26 19.47
N ASP A 469 39.03 2.08 20.51
CA ASP A 469 39.10 1.65 21.90
C ASP A 469 37.89 2.16 22.67
N ARG A 470 37.40 1.36 23.61
CA ARG A 470 36.31 1.77 24.50
C ARG A 470 36.90 2.58 25.65
N VAL A 471 36.51 3.85 25.76
CA VAL A 471 36.94 4.73 26.85
C VAL A 471 36.14 4.41 28.10
N ASP A 472 34.81 4.41 27.98
CA ASP A 472 33.87 4.10 29.04
C ASP A 472 32.58 3.45 28.48
N ARG A 473 31.49 3.44 29.25
CA ARG A 473 30.22 2.89 28.79
C ARG A 473 29.68 3.59 27.54
N ASP A 474 29.80 4.91 27.49
CA ASP A 474 29.12 5.79 26.55
C ASP A 474 30.10 6.51 25.60
N LYS A 475 31.37 6.10 25.56
CA LYS A 475 32.40 6.77 24.77
C LYS A 475 33.46 5.82 24.22
N TYR A 476 33.82 6.06 22.97
CA TYR A 476 34.85 5.34 22.23
C TYR A 476 35.87 6.32 21.69
N PHE A 477 37.13 5.95 21.74
CA PHE A 477 38.21 6.63 21.06
C PHE A 477 38.43 5.99 19.70
N ILE A 478 38.52 6.80 18.64
CA ILE A 478 38.80 6.33 17.29
C ILE A 478 40.06 7.01 16.74
N SER A 479 40.81 6.30 15.91
CA SER A 479 41.84 6.91 15.08
C SER A 479 42.00 6.21 13.74
N GLY A 480 42.50 6.94 12.76
CA GLY A 480 42.59 6.42 11.40
C GLY A 480 43.08 7.46 10.40
N SER A 481 42.81 7.26 9.13
CA SER A 481 43.25 8.19 8.09
C SER A 481 42.08 8.66 7.25
N THR A 482 42.16 9.88 6.75
CA THR A 482 41.14 10.43 5.87
C THR A 482 41.75 11.31 4.80
N THR A 483 41.06 11.40 3.67
CA THR A 483 41.28 12.44 2.68
C THR A 483 40.18 13.51 2.72
N ALA A 484 39.16 13.31 3.56
CA ALA A 484 38.05 14.22 3.74
C ALA A 484 38.46 15.43 4.58
N THR A 485 38.01 16.60 4.16
CA THR A 485 38.37 17.88 4.80
C THR A 485 37.21 18.49 5.61
N ASN A 486 36.00 17.96 5.44
CA ASN A 486 34.78 18.44 6.09
C ASN A 486 34.39 17.63 7.34
N PHE A 487 35.20 16.64 7.73
CA PHE A 487 34.81 15.67 8.74
C PHE A 487 35.25 16.01 10.18
N GLY A 488 36.29 16.81 10.37
CA GLY A 488 36.87 17.07 11.70
C GLY A 488 37.53 18.43 11.78
N ILE A 489 37.93 18.79 12.99
CA ILE A 489 38.55 20.08 13.31
C ILE A 489 40.04 19.98 12.96
N PRO A 490 40.57 20.84 12.07
CA PRO A 490 41.98 20.80 11.75
C PRO A 490 42.85 21.22 12.96
N THR A 491 43.72 20.32 13.41
CA THR A 491 44.75 20.60 14.40
C THR A 491 46.06 20.90 13.66
N LEU A 492 46.29 22.18 13.35
CA LEU A 492 47.54 22.66 12.74
C LEU A 492 48.29 23.61 13.67
N PRO A 493 49.63 23.58 13.67
CA PRO A 493 50.41 24.75 14.03
C PRO A 493 50.34 25.77 12.87
N SER A 494 49.34 26.65 12.88
CA SER A 494 49.40 28.02 12.31
C SER A 494 49.57 28.28 10.78
N SER A 495 49.05 27.47 9.83
CA SER A 495 48.98 27.93 8.41
C SER A 495 47.93 27.24 7.53
N PRO A 496 47.16 27.94 6.66
CA PRO A 496 45.96 27.42 5.97
C PRO A 496 46.18 26.61 4.68
N ASN A 497 47.42 26.26 4.31
CA ASN A 497 47.69 25.53 3.06
C ASN A 497 47.77 24.01 3.30
N TYR A 498 46.62 23.34 3.29
CA TYR A 498 46.49 21.88 3.39
C TYR A 498 47.11 21.17 2.19
N SER A 499 47.93 20.17 2.45
CA SER A 499 48.29 19.18 1.44
C SER A 499 47.14 18.17 1.33
N PRO A 500 46.42 18.07 0.19
CA PRO A 500 45.19 17.30 0.08
C PRO A 500 45.40 15.78 0.01
N TYR A 501 46.60 15.28 0.34
CA TYR A 501 47.00 13.93 -0.03
C TYR A 501 46.55 12.86 0.97
N PHE A 502 46.73 13.00 2.29
CA PHE A 502 46.16 12.15 3.37
C PHE A 502 46.36 12.82 4.73
N MET A 503 45.38 12.74 5.63
CA MET A 503 45.42 13.29 6.99
C MET A 503 45.19 12.18 8.03
N GLY A 504 45.80 12.33 9.20
CA GLY A 504 45.43 11.53 10.36
C GLY A 504 44.16 12.08 10.99
N LEU A 505 43.28 11.19 11.45
CA LEU A 505 42.13 11.54 12.26
C LEU A 505 42.23 10.85 13.61
N TYR A 506 41.78 11.52 14.66
CA TYR A 506 41.61 10.94 15.98
C TYR A 506 40.57 11.72 16.78
N GLY A 507 39.93 11.07 17.74
CA GLY A 507 38.93 11.72 18.56
C GLY A 507 37.96 10.73 19.17
N SER A 508 36.76 11.21 19.49
CA SER A 508 35.75 10.42 20.18
C SER A 508 34.48 10.21 19.38
N VAL A 509 33.85 9.06 19.64
CA VAL A 509 32.47 8.75 19.27
C VAL A 509 31.72 8.53 20.59
N ILE A 510 30.57 9.16 20.72
CA ILE A 510 29.78 9.17 21.96
C ILE A 510 28.45 8.46 21.74
N HIS A 511 28.02 7.68 22.71
CA HIS A 511 26.70 7.09 22.74
C HIS A 511 25.67 8.14 23.16
N LYS A 512 24.53 8.11 22.50
CA LYS A 512 23.31 8.79 22.94
C LYS A 512 22.13 7.84 22.82
N GLU A 513 21.20 7.95 23.76
CA GLU A 513 19.92 7.26 23.64
C GLU A 513 19.07 7.97 22.58
N ASP A 514 18.48 7.18 21.69
CA ASP A 514 17.52 7.63 20.70
C ASP A 514 16.19 6.94 20.92
N PHE A 515 15.17 7.75 21.20
CA PHE A 515 13.84 7.25 21.51
C PHE A 515 13.03 7.23 20.24
N SER A 516 12.21 6.20 20.06
CA SER A 516 11.28 6.13 18.93
C SER A 516 10.48 7.44 18.76
N PRO A 517 10.06 7.83 17.56
CA PRO A 517 9.41 9.11 17.33
C PRO A 517 8.15 9.26 18.20
N ALA A 518 7.88 10.46 18.71
CA ALA A 518 6.65 10.73 19.43
C ALA A 518 5.52 11.06 18.44
N ILE A 519 4.34 10.48 18.63
CA ILE A 519 3.16 10.72 17.79
C ILE A 519 1.99 11.25 18.62
N PHE A 520 1.27 12.20 18.04
CA PHE A 520 -0.01 12.67 18.49
C PHE A 520 -1.06 12.31 17.45
N ALA A 521 -2.00 11.47 17.87
CA ALA A 521 -3.15 11.04 17.10
C ALA A 521 -4.38 11.10 18.02
N SER A 522 -4.74 12.30 18.48
CA SER A 522 -5.93 12.49 19.31
C SER A 522 -7.03 13.21 18.54
N GLY A 523 -8.23 13.23 19.13
CA GLY A 523 -9.43 13.78 18.52
C GLY A 523 -10.06 12.83 17.51
N ASN A 524 -11.38 12.97 17.35
CA ASN A 524 -12.15 12.19 16.39
C ASN A 524 -12.21 12.93 15.06
N VAL A 525 -12.16 12.18 13.96
CA VAL A 525 -12.33 12.73 12.61
C VAL A 525 -13.63 12.23 12.02
N THR A 526 -14.38 13.10 11.36
CA THR A 526 -15.55 12.70 10.59
C THR A 526 -15.20 12.75 9.10
N LEU A 527 -15.55 11.70 8.38
CA LEU A 527 -15.28 11.54 6.95
C LEU A 527 -16.50 10.94 6.27
N ASN A 528 -16.96 11.58 5.20
CA ASN A 528 -18.07 11.07 4.39
C ASN A 528 -17.54 10.10 3.34
N ILE A 529 -17.84 8.81 3.50
CA ILE A 529 -17.32 7.73 2.63
C ILE A 529 -17.96 7.71 1.23
N LYS A 530 -18.95 8.57 0.98
CA LYS A 530 -19.61 8.75 -0.32
C LYS A 530 -19.16 10.01 -1.06
N ASP A 531 -18.25 10.81 -0.50
CA ASP A 531 -17.68 11.97 -1.18
C ASP A 531 -16.99 11.54 -2.49
N SER A 532 -17.36 12.19 -3.60
CA SER A 532 -16.90 11.86 -4.96
C SER A 532 -15.37 11.93 -5.11
N ASP A 533 -14.71 12.76 -4.31
CA ASP A 533 -13.27 13.00 -4.42
C ASP A 533 -12.46 11.88 -3.73
N LEU A 534 -13.10 10.98 -2.98
CA LEU A 534 -12.44 9.79 -2.41
C LEU A 534 -12.04 8.75 -3.46
N SER A 535 -12.40 8.97 -4.73
CA SER A 535 -11.80 8.26 -5.86
C SER A 535 -10.30 8.57 -6.03
N ASP A 536 -9.81 9.69 -5.49
CA ASP A 536 -8.38 10.00 -5.39
C ASP A 536 -7.83 9.61 -4.01
N GLN A 537 -6.93 8.63 -3.99
CA GLN A 537 -6.24 8.17 -2.79
C GLN A 537 -5.56 9.31 -2.01
N LYS A 538 -5.09 10.35 -2.68
CA LYS A 538 -4.44 11.49 -2.01
C LYS A 538 -5.43 12.29 -1.16
N VAL A 539 -6.69 12.37 -1.58
CA VAL A 539 -7.73 13.06 -0.82
C VAL A 539 -8.05 12.27 0.44
N LEU A 540 -8.17 10.94 0.31
CA LEU A 540 -8.34 10.06 1.47
C LEU A 540 -7.16 10.16 2.44
N ASP A 541 -5.94 10.06 1.93
CA ASP A 541 -4.71 10.20 2.73
C ASP A 541 -4.70 11.54 3.46
N ASN A 542 -4.96 12.65 2.76
CA ASN A 542 -4.95 13.98 3.35
C ASN A 542 -6.03 14.12 4.43
N TRP A 543 -7.26 13.66 4.18
CA TRP A 543 -8.35 13.74 5.15
C TRP A 543 -8.04 12.91 6.40
N LEU A 544 -7.55 11.69 6.24
CA LEU A 544 -7.20 10.82 7.35
C LEU A 544 -5.92 11.23 8.07
N LEU A 545 -5.04 12.03 7.48
CA LEU A 545 -3.82 12.52 8.15
C LEU A 545 -4.02 13.91 8.78
N THR A 546 -4.83 14.78 8.19
CA THR A 546 -4.99 16.18 8.64
C THR A 546 -6.30 16.41 9.39
N GLY A 547 -7.26 15.49 9.27
CA GLY A 547 -8.60 15.58 9.85
C GLY A 547 -9.63 16.26 8.93
N SER A 548 -9.23 16.78 7.77
CA SER A 548 -10.18 17.34 6.79
C SER A 548 -9.70 17.18 5.35
N LYS A 549 -10.64 17.18 4.40
CA LYS A 549 -10.38 16.99 2.97
C LYS A 549 -9.23 17.87 2.41
N ASN A 550 -9.21 19.15 2.81
CA ASN A 550 -8.23 20.14 2.37
C ASN A 550 -7.30 20.61 3.51
N GLY A 551 -7.15 19.80 4.55
CA GLY A 551 -6.38 20.17 5.73
C GLY A 551 -4.87 20.21 5.49
N THR A 552 -4.16 20.73 6.48
CA THR A 552 -2.69 20.84 6.48
C THR A 552 -2.07 20.15 7.69
N PRO A 553 -0.76 19.83 7.68
CA PRO A 553 -0.07 19.30 8.85
C PRO A 553 -0.06 20.24 10.08
N SER A 554 -0.42 21.52 9.91
CA SER A 554 -0.52 22.47 11.02
C SER A 554 -1.88 22.48 11.71
N ASP A 555 -2.87 21.77 11.15
CA ASP A 555 -4.24 21.76 11.67
C ASP A 555 -4.31 21.11 13.06
N PRO A 556 -5.29 21.50 13.90
CA PRO A 556 -5.42 20.95 15.26
C PRO A 556 -5.62 19.43 15.29
N LEU A 557 -6.38 18.89 14.33
CA LEU A 557 -6.67 17.45 14.19
C LEU A 557 -5.64 16.71 13.32
N ALA A 558 -4.59 17.38 12.84
CA ALA A 558 -3.55 16.69 12.09
C ALA A 558 -2.79 15.71 12.99
N ILE A 559 -2.39 14.58 12.42
CA ILE A 559 -1.42 13.69 13.03
C ILE A 559 -0.10 14.45 13.13
N LYS A 560 0.40 14.62 14.34
CA LYS A 560 1.67 15.33 14.59
C LYS A 560 2.70 14.33 15.03
N VAL A 561 3.89 14.47 14.49
CA VAL A 561 5.03 13.63 14.85
C VAL A 561 6.21 14.53 15.17
N THR A 562 7.03 14.11 16.12
CA THR A 562 8.27 14.80 16.44
C THR A 562 9.30 13.77 16.87
N ASP A 563 10.55 14.05 16.54
CA ASP A 563 11.69 13.24 16.95
C ASP A 563 12.88 14.16 17.14
N THR A 564 13.47 14.23 18.35
CA THR A 564 14.46 15.27 18.61
C THR A 564 15.80 15.01 17.93
N ILE A 565 16.12 13.75 17.63
CA ILE A 565 17.38 13.38 16.98
C ILE A 565 17.28 13.62 15.49
N ASP A 566 16.20 13.19 14.84
CA ASP A 566 15.95 13.42 13.41
C ASP A 566 15.84 14.92 13.11
N LEU A 567 15.15 15.69 13.96
CA LEU A 567 15.04 17.15 13.81
C LEU A 567 16.36 17.89 14.03
N LYS A 568 17.38 17.25 14.62
CA LYS A 568 18.75 17.78 14.76
C LYS A 568 19.71 17.20 13.71
N ASN A 569 19.32 16.17 12.96
CA ASN A 569 20.18 15.48 12.00
C ASN A 569 20.25 16.20 10.64
N PRO A 570 21.38 16.84 10.28
CA PRO A 570 21.50 17.60 9.03
C PRO A 570 21.49 16.72 7.77
N VAL A 571 21.58 15.39 7.90
CA VAL A 571 21.49 14.46 6.76
C VAL A 571 20.08 14.43 6.18
N LEU A 572 19.06 14.68 7.00
CA LEU A 572 17.65 14.61 6.62
C LEU A 572 17.14 15.91 5.96
N GLY A 573 17.88 17.02 6.08
CA GLY A 573 17.53 18.32 5.53
C GLY A 573 18.36 19.45 6.15
N ASP A 574 18.53 20.54 5.41
CA ASP A 574 19.35 21.69 5.83
C ASP A 574 18.66 22.51 6.93
N THR A 575 17.33 22.52 6.94
CA THR A 575 16.50 23.25 7.90
C THR A 575 15.69 22.32 8.82
N VAL A 576 15.24 22.81 9.97
CA VAL A 576 14.33 22.04 10.86
C VAL A 576 13.02 21.71 10.13
N GLN A 577 12.54 22.61 9.28
CA GLN A 577 11.30 22.45 8.52
C GLN A 577 11.39 21.33 7.50
N GLU A 578 12.49 21.23 6.74
CA GLU A 578 12.70 20.12 5.79
C GLU A 578 12.74 18.77 6.50
N ARG A 579 13.37 18.71 7.68
CA ARG A 579 13.44 17.50 8.51
C ARG A 579 12.08 17.10 9.08
N GLN A 580 11.26 18.08 9.46
CA GLN A 580 9.87 17.83 9.86
C GLN A 580 9.02 17.31 8.68
N VAL A 581 9.23 17.84 7.47
CA VAL A 581 8.55 17.33 6.26
C VAL A 581 8.93 15.88 5.99
N TRP A 582 10.21 15.53 6.13
CA TRP A 582 10.68 14.15 6.01
C TRP A 582 10.02 13.21 7.01
N LEU A 583 9.92 13.60 8.29
CA LEU A 583 9.22 12.83 9.33
C LEU A 583 7.74 12.65 9.00
N ASN A 584 7.06 13.72 8.59
CA ASN A 584 5.63 13.69 8.27
C ASN A 584 5.33 12.75 7.08
N GLN A 585 6.23 12.67 6.09
CA GLN A 585 6.07 11.79 4.93
C GLN A 585 6.11 10.30 5.28
N ARG A 586 6.58 9.93 6.48
CA ARG A 586 6.67 8.55 6.95
C ARG A 586 5.47 8.10 7.78
N ILE A 587 4.51 8.99 8.07
CA ILE A 587 3.29 8.62 8.80
C ILE A 587 2.51 7.58 7.97
N ASN A 588 2.23 6.44 8.59
CA ASN A 588 1.54 5.29 8.01
C ASN A 588 2.20 4.67 6.78
N ARG A 589 3.50 4.89 6.61
CA ARG A 589 4.25 4.33 5.47
C ARG A 589 5.33 3.37 5.93
N ASN A 590 5.56 2.37 5.10
CA ASN A 590 6.63 1.40 5.30
C ASN A 590 7.99 2.09 5.04
N PHE A 591 8.88 2.10 6.03
CA PHE A 591 10.20 2.76 5.91
C PHE A 591 11.11 2.11 4.86
N GLU A 592 10.85 0.87 4.44
CA GLU A 592 11.60 0.25 3.35
C GLU A 592 11.10 0.68 1.97
N GLN A 593 9.84 1.15 1.90
CA GLN A 593 9.15 1.56 0.68
C GLN A 593 8.22 2.78 0.93
N PRO A 594 8.76 3.96 1.30
CA PRO A 594 7.98 5.11 1.74
C PRO A 594 7.15 5.79 0.64
N ASN A 595 7.26 5.35 -0.61
CA ASN A 595 6.46 5.84 -1.74
C ASN A 595 5.23 4.98 -2.04
N ARG A 596 5.03 3.86 -1.34
CA ARG A 596 3.79 3.07 -1.47
C ARG A 596 2.59 3.82 -0.92
N ALA A 597 1.42 3.52 -1.47
CA ALA A 597 0.15 4.00 -0.94
C ALA A 597 -0.07 3.46 0.47
N ILE A 598 -0.79 4.22 1.29
CA ILE A 598 -1.11 3.83 2.66
C ILE A 598 -2.16 2.70 2.63
N ASP A 599 -1.88 1.60 3.33
CA ASP A 599 -2.80 0.46 3.47
C ASP A 599 -3.85 0.72 4.56
N TRP A 600 -4.77 1.65 4.28
CA TRP A 600 -5.84 2.02 5.20
C TRP A 600 -6.70 0.84 5.69
N PRO A 601 -7.06 -0.15 4.85
CA PRO A 601 -7.79 -1.34 5.31
C PRO A 601 -7.04 -2.14 6.37
N ALA A 602 -5.73 -2.37 6.21
CA ALA A 602 -4.92 -3.04 7.23
C ALA A 602 -4.83 -2.22 8.53
N LEU A 603 -4.85 -0.89 8.41
CA LEU A 603 -4.83 0.05 9.53
C LEU A 603 -6.17 0.24 10.24
N GLY A 604 -7.24 -0.41 9.76
CA GLY A 604 -8.56 -0.44 10.40
C GLY A 604 -9.59 0.54 9.81
N PHE A 605 -9.36 1.07 8.61
CA PHE A 605 -10.33 1.92 7.91
C PHE A 605 -10.93 1.24 6.67
N ASP A 606 -12.25 1.12 6.63
CA ASP A 606 -13.05 0.51 5.57
C ASP A 606 -14.00 1.55 4.96
N LEU A 607 -13.74 1.92 3.70
CA LEU A 607 -14.56 2.86 2.93
C LEU A 607 -15.98 2.36 2.63
N THR A 608 -16.26 1.08 2.84
CA THR A 608 -17.56 0.47 2.51
C THR A 608 -18.53 0.41 3.70
N ARG A 609 -18.11 0.94 4.85
CA ARG A 609 -18.86 0.81 6.11
C ARG A 609 -18.96 2.15 6.84
N SER A 610 -20.18 2.58 7.15
CA SER A 610 -20.44 3.70 8.07
C SER A 610 -20.23 3.28 9.52
N GLY A 611 -20.18 4.26 10.42
CA GLY A 611 -19.99 4.07 11.85
C GLY A 611 -18.57 4.41 12.34
N PRO A 612 -18.30 4.20 13.64
CA PRO A 612 -17.01 4.51 14.24
C PRO A 612 -15.99 3.42 13.90
N GLN A 613 -14.81 3.85 13.44
CA GLN A 613 -13.70 2.97 13.05
C GLN A 613 -12.43 3.37 13.79
N SER A 614 -11.76 2.41 14.44
CA SER A 614 -10.50 2.68 15.15
C SER A 614 -9.34 2.53 14.18
N VAL A 615 -8.80 3.65 13.71
CA VAL A 615 -7.71 3.70 12.73
C VAL A 615 -6.37 3.83 13.45
N THR A 616 -5.44 2.94 13.12
CA THR A 616 -4.08 2.95 13.67
C THR A 616 -3.19 3.84 12.84
N TYR A 617 -2.47 4.72 13.53
CA TYR A 617 -1.44 5.58 12.99
C TYR A 617 -0.09 5.14 13.53
N PHE A 618 0.93 5.15 12.69
CA PHE A 618 2.30 4.88 13.11
C PHE A 618 3.28 5.76 12.35
N VAL A 619 4.46 5.92 12.91
CA VAL A 619 5.57 6.65 12.28
C VAL A 619 6.87 5.95 12.60
N SER A 620 7.82 6.04 11.68
CA SER A 620 9.19 5.55 11.84
C SER A 620 10.19 6.71 11.73
N ASP A 621 11.21 6.69 12.58
CA ASP A 621 12.36 7.59 12.55
C ASP A 621 13.46 7.09 11.60
N SER A 622 14.59 7.78 11.56
CA SER A 622 15.79 7.37 10.79
C SER A 622 16.43 6.08 11.29
N GLN A 623 16.10 5.63 12.51
CA GLN A 623 16.60 4.39 13.12
C GLN A 623 15.62 3.21 12.97
N LYS A 624 14.53 3.39 12.22
CA LYS A 624 13.47 2.39 12.03
C LYS A 624 12.72 2.03 13.31
N GLN A 625 12.82 2.84 14.36
CA GLN A 625 12.01 2.66 15.57
C GLN A 625 10.59 3.13 15.26
N LEU A 626 9.60 2.37 15.74
CA LEU A 626 8.19 2.60 15.45
C LEU A 626 7.45 3.02 16.72
N THR A 627 6.62 4.04 16.54
CA THR A 627 5.58 4.40 17.51
C THR A 627 4.24 4.34 16.79
N SER A 628 3.23 3.83 17.50
CA SER A 628 1.86 3.80 17.01
C SER A 628 0.87 4.36 18.02
N SER A 629 -0.23 4.91 17.53
CA SER A 629 -1.39 5.34 18.29
C SER A 629 -2.64 5.18 17.43
N SER A 630 -3.80 5.00 18.02
CA SER A 630 -5.07 4.97 17.27
C SER A 630 -5.92 6.18 17.60
N ARG A 631 -6.71 6.61 16.63
CA ARG A 631 -7.85 7.50 16.84
C ARG A 631 -9.08 6.96 16.14
N TRP A 632 -10.22 7.53 16.52
CA TRP A 632 -11.49 7.16 15.93
C TRP A 632 -11.82 8.03 14.73
N VAL A 633 -12.28 7.36 13.68
CA VAL A 633 -12.83 7.97 12.48
C VAL A 633 -14.31 7.61 12.41
N ASN A 634 -15.17 8.62 12.46
CA ASN A 634 -16.61 8.50 12.24
C ASN A 634 -16.85 8.52 10.71
N ALA A 635 -17.01 7.34 10.14
CA ALA A 635 -17.37 7.17 8.73
C ALA A 635 -18.88 7.43 8.57
N ILE A 636 -19.25 8.47 7.84
CA ILE A 636 -20.65 8.83 7.57
C ILE A 636 -20.97 8.66 6.09
N THR A 637 -22.24 8.63 5.75
CA THR A 637 -22.73 8.73 4.35
C THR A 637 -23.53 10.02 4.18
N ASP A 638 -23.94 10.33 2.95
CA ASP A 638 -24.88 11.43 2.67
C ASP A 638 -26.24 11.25 3.38
N GLN A 639 -26.54 10.04 3.86
CA GLN A 639 -27.78 9.68 4.54
C GLN A 639 -27.61 9.65 6.06
N THR A 640 -26.44 9.99 6.61
CA THR A 640 -26.24 10.02 8.05
C THR A 640 -26.82 11.30 8.65
N VAL A 641 -27.76 11.16 9.59
CA VAL A 641 -28.30 12.28 10.39
C VAL A 641 -27.60 12.31 11.75
N ALA A 642 -27.36 13.51 12.28
CA ALA A 642 -26.64 13.72 13.53
C ALA A 642 -27.35 14.74 14.42
N GLU A 643 -27.48 14.45 15.71
CA GLU A 643 -27.90 15.42 16.74
C GLU A 643 -26.97 15.29 17.95
N LYS A 644 -26.37 16.40 18.38
CA LYS A 644 -25.35 16.43 19.45
C LYS A 644 -24.22 15.42 19.16
N GLU A 645 -24.12 14.35 19.95
CA GLU A 645 -23.10 13.29 19.84
C GLU A 645 -23.60 12.01 19.19
N LEU A 646 -24.88 11.95 18.81
CA LEU A 646 -25.53 10.75 18.32
C LEU A 646 -25.65 10.79 16.80
N TYR A 647 -25.14 9.75 16.15
CA TYR A 647 -25.28 9.55 14.70
C TYR A 647 -26.29 8.42 14.43
N LEU A 648 -27.08 8.59 13.37
CA LEU A 648 -27.97 7.58 12.81
C LEU A 648 -27.87 7.58 11.29
N ASP A 649 -27.27 6.52 10.76
CA ASP A 649 -27.20 6.22 9.33
C ASP A 649 -28.25 5.16 9.00
N ALA A 650 -29.05 5.40 7.96
CA ALA A 650 -30.04 4.45 7.45
C ALA A 650 -30.15 4.64 5.94
N THR A 651 -29.86 3.60 5.18
CA THR A 651 -29.75 3.68 3.72
C THR A 651 -31.07 3.41 3.03
N ASN A 652 -31.38 4.22 2.03
CA ASN A 652 -32.46 3.95 1.08
C ASN A 652 -32.21 2.61 0.38
N PHE A 653 -33.28 1.94 -0.04
CA PHE A 653 -33.18 0.70 -0.79
C PHE A 653 -34.40 0.51 -1.69
N SER A 654 -34.28 -0.40 -2.65
CA SER A 654 -35.37 -0.73 -3.58
C SER A 654 -35.83 -2.16 -3.42
N ILE A 655 -37.11 -2.41 -3.66
CA ILE A 655 -37.71 -3.75 -3.55
C ILE A 655 -38.85 -3.94 -4.55
N PRO A 656 -38.94 -5.07 -5.27
CA PRO A 656 -40.08 -5.34 -6.14
C PRO A 656 -41.40 -5.38 -5.38
N LEU A 657 -42.45 -4.76 -5.93
CA LEU A 657 -43.80 -4.68 -5.33
C LEU A 657 -44.34 -6.05 -4.88
N LYS A 658 -44.11 -7.09 -5.68
CA LYS A 658 -44.54 -8.47 -5.39
C LYS A 658 -43.84 -9.09 -4.17
N ASP A 659 -42.66 -8.60 -3.81
CA ASP A 659 -41.79 -9.20 -2.81
C ASP A 659 -41.86 -8.46 -1.45
N VAL A 660 -42.46 -7.25 -1.40
CA VAL A 660 -42.47 -6.39 -0.20
C VAL A 660 -42.94 -7.13 1.06
N LYS A 661 -44.08 -7.83 0.99
CA LYS A 661 -44.64 -8.59 2.13
C LYS A 661 -43.74 -9.72 2.60
N GLN A 662 -43.04 -10.39 1.69
CA GLN A 662 -42.21 -11.53 2.01
C GLN A 662 -40.84 -11.10 2.53
N SER A 663 -40.26 -10.05 1.95
CA SER A 663 -38.91 -9.60 2.26
C SER A 663 -38.84 -8.67 3.46
N ILE A 664 -39.95 -8.05 3.89
CA ILE A 664 -40.00 -7.15 5.04
C ILE A 664 -41.10 -7.59 6.04
N PRO A 665 -41.03 -8.81 6.62
CA PRO A 665 -42.05 -9.31 7.53
C PRO A 665 -41.99 -8.66 8.93
N THR A 666 -40.84 -8.09 9.31
CA THR A 666 -40.61 -7.50 10.64
C THR A 666 -39.80 -6.19 10.57
N LYS A 667 -39.77 -5.45 11.68
CA LYS A 667 -38.97 -4.22 11.82
C LYS A 667 -37.47 -4.49 11.74
N GLU A 668 -37.00 -5.64 12.24
CA GLU A 668 -35.59 -6.04 12.18
C GLU A 668 -35.16 -6.30 10.75
N LYS A 669 -36.02 -6.94 9.94
CA LYS A 669 -35.72 -7.17 8.53
C LYS A 669 -35.71 -5.87 7.72
N PHE A 670 -36.56 -4.92 8.08
CA PHE A 670 -36.50 -3.56 7.54
C PHE A 670 -35.15 -2.91 7.88
N LYS A 671 -34.74 -2.93 9.16
CA LYS A 671 -33.45 -2.38 9.63
C LYS A 671 -32.24 -3.02 8.94
N GLU A 672 -32.28 -4.32 8.69
CA GLU A 672 -31.24 -5.03 7.92
C GLU A 672 -31.13 -4.49 6.49
N LEU A 673 -32.26 -4.37 5.77
CA LEU A 673 -32.28 -3.86 4.39
C LEU A 673 -31.91 -2.40 4.30
N ALA A 674 -32.32 -1.60 5.28
CA ALA A 674 -31.94 -0.21 5.46
C ALA A 674 -30.52 -0.05 6.04
N GLN A 675 -29.80 -1.15 6.33
CA GLN A 675 -28.45 -1.16 6.89
C GLN A 675 -28.26 -0.17 8.04
N THR A 676 -29.23 -0.12 8.97
CA THR A 676 -29.22 0.90 10.04
C THR A 676 -27.95 0.82 10.87
N MET A 677 -27.33 1.96 11.13
CA MET A 677 -26.12 2.07 11.95
C MET A 677 -26.27 3.28 12.87
N SER A 678 -26.14 3.07 14.18
CA SER A 678 -26.16 4.16 15.14
C SER A 678 -25.07 4.04 16.17
N TRP A 679 -24.45 5.17 16.48
CA TRP A 679 -23.33 5.23 17.40
C TRP A 679 -23.18 6.60 18.05
N ASN A 680 -22.48 6.63 19.19
CA ASN A 680 -22.02 7.85 19.81
C ASN A 680 -20.65 8.27 19.24
N GLN A 681 -20.52 9.52 18.80
CA GLN A 681 -19.30 10.02 18.16
C GLN A 681 -18.10 10.18 19.09
N VAL A 682 -18.34 10.29 20.40
CA VAL A 682 -17.33 10.55 21.46
C VAL A 682 -16.94 9.27 22.18
N THR A 683 -17.89 8.44 22.58
CA THR A 683 -17.64 7.17 23.28
C THR A 683 -17.42 5.99 22.32
N HIS A 684 -17.79 6.17 21.05
CA HIS A 684 -17.68 5.16 19.98
C HIS A 684 -18.52 3.90 20.25
N GLU A 685 -19.45 3.99 21.19
CA GLU A 685 -20.43 2.93 21.45
C GLU A 685 -21.36 2.79 20.25
N ILE A 686 -21.45 1.57 19.72
CA ILE A 686 -22.39 1.22 18.66
C ILE A 686 -23.68 0.75 19.32
N TYR A 687 -24.77 1.46 19.05
CA TYR A 687 -26.10 1.13 19.55
C TYR A 687 -26.85 0.19 18.60
N GLU A 688 -26.64 0.30 17.29
CA GLU A 688 -27.25 -0.58 16.30
C GLU A 688 -26.33 -0.77 15.09
N ASP A 689 -26.31 -2.00 14.55
CA ASP A 689 -25.64 -2.38 13.31
C ASP A 689 -26.49 -3.44 12.58
N GLY A 690 -27.44 -2.94 11.78
CA GLY A 690 -28.39 -3.74 11.02
C GLY A 690 -27.73 -4.62 9.95
N LYS A 691 -26.58 -4.20 9.40
CA LYS A 691 -25.80 -5.00 8.44
C LYS A 691 -25.23 -6.27 9.09
N ASN A 692 -24.82 -6.18 10.36
CA ASN A 692 -24.34 -7.30 11.16
C ASN A 692 -25.43 -7.91 12.07
N LEU A 693 -26.71 -7.66 11.79
CA LEU A 693 -27.87 -8.21 12.51
C LEU A 693 -27.86 -7.93 14.03
N THR A 694 -27.26 -6.81 14.44
CA THR A 694 -27.22 -6.35 15.83
C THR A 694 -28.22 -5.23 16.01
N PHE A 695 -29.39 -5.55 16.56
CA PHE A 695 -30.52 -4.62 16.70
C PHE A 695 -30.70 -4.16 18.14
N SER A 696 -31.05 -2.89 18.32
CA SER A 696 -31.35 -2.31 19.64
C SER A 696 -32.80 -1.91 19.78
N ASP A 697 -33.32 -2.02 21.00
CA ASP A 697 -34.65 -1.54 21.37
C ASP A 697 -34.72 -0.01 21.42
N ASN A 698 -33.57 0.67 21.57
CA ASN A 698 -33.50 2.13 21.52
C ASN A 698 -33.67 2.68 20.10
N VAL A 699 -33.46 1.84 19.08
CA VAL A 699 -33.75 2.18 17.68
C VAL A 699 -35.11 1.61 17.30
N THR A 700 -36.01 2.46 16.86
CA THR A 700 -37.39 2.13 16.55
C THR A 700 -37.72 2.47 15.10
N VAL A 701 -38.69 1.76 14.54
CA VAL A 701 -39.21 1.99 13.18
C VAL A 701 -40.66 2.37 13.32
N ASP A 702 -41.10 3.45 12.65
CA ASP A 702 -42.50 3.85 12.65
C ASP A 702 -43.39 2.70 12.13
N GLN A 703 -44.24 2.18 13.01
CA GLN A 703 -45.04 0.99 12.73
C GLN A 703 -46.18 1.27 11.75
N ASN A 704 -46.69 2.49 11.69
CA ASN A 704 -47.76 2.84 10.76
C ASN A 704 -47.21 2.94 9.34
N GLN A 705 -46.06 3.60 9.17
CA GLN A 705 -45.36 3.71 7.90
C GLN A 705 -44.86 2.35 7.39
N LEU A 706 -44.27 1.53 8.28
CA LEU A 706 -43.86 0.16 7.93
C LEU A 706 -45.06 -0.68 7.49
N LYS A 707 -46.20 -0.56 8.17
CA LYS A 707 -47.44 -1.26 7.80
C LYS A 707 -48.00 -0.78 6.46
N GLU A 708 -47.87 0.51 6.15
CA GLU A 708 -48.24 1.05 4.83
C GLU A 708 -47.37 0.45 3.73
N LEU A 709 -46.04 0.45 3.91
CA LEU A 709 -45.09 -0.22 3.01
C LEU A 709 -45.43 -1.71 2.84
N GLN A 710 -45.61 -2.45 3.93
CA GLN A 710 -45.98 -3.87 3.88
C GLN A 710 -47.31 -4.14 3.15
N ASN A 711 -48.18 -3.14 3.06
CA ASN A 711 -49.44 -3.22 2.34
C ASN A 711 -49.44 -2.45 1.01
N ALA A 712 -48.26 -2.10 0.49
CA ALA A 712 -48.09 -1.43 -0.80
C ALA A 712 -48.87 -2.15 -1.91
N LYS A 713 -49.63 -1.37 -2.67
CA LYS A 713 -50.39 -1.83 -3.85
C LYS A 713 -49.89 -1.21 -5.16
N GLU A 714 -49.06 -0.19 -5.04
CA GLU A 714 -48.55 0.63 -6.14
C GLU A 714 -47.03 0.73 -5.98
N ALA A 715 -46.32 0.74 -7.11
CA ALA A 715 -44.90 1.00 -7.14
C ALA A 715 -44.65 2.51 -7.06
N LYS A 716 -44.05 2.96 -5.97
CA LYS A 716 -43.67 4.34 -5.68
C LYS A 716 -42.69 4.36 -4.49
N PRO A 717 -42.07 5.50 -4.17
CA PRO A 717 -41.34 5.66 -2.92
C PRO A 717 -42.29 5.61 -1.71
N TYR A 718 -41.94 4.85 -0.69
CA TYR A 718 -42.63 4.82 0.61
C TYR A 718 -41.68 5.32 1.71
N PRO A 719 -42.07 6.32 2.51
CA PRO A 719 -41.24 6.77 3.62
C PRO A 719 -41.39 5.84 4.82
N VAL A 720 -40.28 5.52 5.48
CA VAL A 720 -40.28 4.84 6.78
C VAL A 720 -39.21 5.46 7.68
N ASP A 721 -39.65 6.04 8.79
CA ASP A 721 -38.82 6.76 9.74
C ASP A 721 -38.18 5.76 10.73
N VAL A 722 -36.86 5.88 10.88
CA VAL A 722 -36.05 5.19 11.88
C VAL A 722 -35.66 6.20 12.93
N THR A 723 -35.91 5.91 14.20
CA THR A 723 -35.65 6.85 15.31
C THR A 723 -34.85 6.17 16.40
N ILE A 724 -33.77 6.81 16.85
CA ILE A 724 -33.04 6.42 18.05
C ILE A 724 -33.28 7.43 19.17
N THR A 725 -33.47 6.96 20.41
CA THR A 725 -33.53 7.81 21.61
C THR A 725 -32.63 7.26 22.69
N ILE A 726 -31.65 8.05 23.15
CA ILE A 726 -30.67 7.66 24.17
C ILE A 726 -30.46 8.80 25.17
N ASP A 727 -30.29 8.43 26.44
CA ASP A 727 -29.79 9.34 27.47
C ASP A 727 -28.26 9.34 27.42
N LEU A 728 -27.68 10.48 27.01
CA LEU A 728 -26.22 10.60 26.89
C LEU A 728 -25.52 10.76 28.26
N ASP A 729 -26.26 11.02 29.34
CA ASP A 729 -25.70 11.12 30.70
C ASP A 729 -26.62 10.43 31.73
N PRO A 730 -26.66 9.07 31.75
CA PRO A 730 -27.57 8.30 32.61
C PRO A 730 -27.26 8.41 34.12
N GLY A 731 -26.29 9.23 34.53
CA GLY A 731 -25.99 9.58 35.93
C GLY A 731 -26.07 11.08 36.23
N GLY A 732 -26.41 11.90 35.24
CA GLY A 732 -26.56 13.35 35.35
C GLY A 732 -27.80 13.77 36.15
N ILE A 733 -27.79 14.99 36.65
CA ILE A 733 -28.91 15.57 37.42
C ILE A 733 -30.05 16.01 36.49
N GLU A 734 -29.79 16.16 35.19
CA GLU A 734 -30.78 16.49 34.15
C GLU A 734 -30.91 15.33 33.16
N ASN A 735 -32.14 14.91 32.83
CA ASN A 735 -32.40 13.93 31.78
C ASN A 735 -31.94 14.49 30.43
N ASN A 736 -30.81 14.01 29.90
CA ASN A 736 -30.24 14.49 28.64
C ASN A 736 -30.59 13.53 27.49
N LEU A 737 -31.90 13.29 27.33
CA LEU A 737 -32.44 12.48 26.24
C LEU A 737 -32.21 13.18 24.91
N VAL A 738 -31.57 12.46 23.99
CA VAL A 738 -31.32 12.89 22.61
C VAL A 738 -32.06 11.95 21.68
N THR A 739 -32.82 12.52 20.75
CA THR A 739 -33.56 11.77 19.74
C THR A 739 -33.10 12.19 18.36
N VAL A 740 -32.72 11.21 17.54
CA VAL A 740 -32.38 11.39 16.12
C VAL A 740 -33.36 10.57 15.30
N THR A 741 -33.97 11.18 14.28
CA THR A 741 -34.83 10.51 13.32
C THR A 741 -34.23 10.63 11.93
N ASN A 742 -34.21 9.53 11.20
CA ASN A 742 -33.73 9.45 9.82
C ASN A 742 -34.81 8.76 8.96
N ARG A 743 -35.20 9.40 7.85
CA ARG A 743 -36.23 8.89 6.94
C ARG A 743 -35.59 8.02 5.85
N VAL A 744 -36.02 6.78 5.79
CA VAL A 744 -35.65 5.85 4.71
C VAL A 744 -36.72 5.86 3.63
N TRP A 745 -36.34 6.22 2.41
CA TRP A 745 -37.17 6.05 1.22
C TRP A 745 -37.01 4.63 0.67
N VAL A 746 -38.08 3.85 0.76
CA VAL A 746 -38.16 2.52 0.15
C VAL A 746 -38.77 2.64 -1.24
N PHE A 747 -37.94 2.47 -2.26
CA PHE A 747 -38.37 2.52 -3.65
C PHE A 747 -38.99 1.19 -4.04
N VAL A 748 -40.31 1.09 -3.95
CA VAL A 748 -41.04 -0.11 -4.36
C VAL A 748 -41.14 -0.13 -5.88
N THR A 749 -40.68 -1.19 -6.54
CA THR A 749 -40.43 -1.22 -7.99
C THR A 749 -41.36 -2.18 -8.76
N THR A 750 -41.55 -1.92 -10.06
CA THR A 750 -42.07 -2.88 -11.06
C THR A 750 -40.95 -3.32 -12.02
N LYS A 751 -41.29 -4.09 -13.06
CA LYS A 751 -40.36 -4.42 -14.16
C LYS A 751 -39.89 -3.18 -14.94
N ASN A 752 -40.62 -2.06 -14.85
CA ASN A 752 -40.36 -0.82 -15.58
C ASN A 752 -39.82 0.28 -14.66
N THR A 753 -39.37 -0.08 -13.46
CA THR A 753 -38.69 0.89 -12.57
C THR A 753 -37.19 0.67 -12.68
N THR A 754 -36.47 1.75 -12.96
CA THR A 754 -35.01 1.77 -12.90
C THR A 754 -34.57 2.45 -11.63
N VAL A 755 -33.71 1.81 -10.86
CA VAL A 755 -33.07 2.36 -9.67
C VAL A 755 -31.57 2.33 -9.91
N ASP A 756 -30.95 3.50 -9.97
CA ASP A 756 -29.52 3.67 -10.21
C ASP A 756 -28.91 4.56 -9.11
N PRO A 757 -28.40 3.95 -8.02
CA PRO A 757 -27.79 4.71 -6.93
C PRO A 757 -26.53 5.47 -7.36
N ASN A 758 -25.83 5.07 -8.43
CA ASN A 758 -24.60 5.73 -8.84
C ASN A 758 -24.87 7.09 -9.49
N THR A 759 -25.96 7.20 -10.24
CA THR A 759 -26.43 8.47 -10.83
C THR A 759 -27.45 9.17 -9.94
N SER A 760 -27.79 8.59 -8.79
CA SER A 760 -28.82 9.05 -7.85
C SER A 760 -30.23 9.08 -8.45
N LEU A 761 -30.54 8.23 -9.43
CA LEU A 761 -31.81 8.27 -10.16
C LEU A 761 -32.74 7.11 -9.85
N VAL A 762 -34.02 7.41 -9.68
CA VAL A 762 -35.11 6.42 -9.74
C VAL A 762 -36.15 6.86 -10.76
N ILE A 763 -36.35 6.04 -11.80
CA ILE A 763 -37.29 6.33 -12.90
C ILE A 763 -38.42 5.30 -12.86
N TYR A 764 -39.64 5.77 -12.61
CA TYR A 764 -40.87 5.00 -12.70
C TYR A 764 -41.53 5.22 -14.06
N ALA A 765 -42.06 4.14 -14.64
CA ALA A 765 -42.98 4.19 -15.76
C ALA A 765 -43.97 3.01 -15.68
N ASP A 766 -45.19 3.21 -16.16
CA ASP A 766 -46.25 2.22 -16.21
C ASP A 766 -46.44 1.70 -17.65
N ASP A 767 -46.88 0.44 -17.76
CA ASP A 767 -47.37 -0.09 -19.04
C ASP A 767 -48.72 0.58 -19.37
N TYR A 768 -48.97 0.86 -20.65
CA TYR A 768 -50.26 1.40 -21.09
C TYR A 768 -50.72 0.84 -22.43
N THR A 769 -52.00 1.00 -22.73
CA THR A 769 -52.63 0.57 -23.97
C THR A 769 -53.02 1.76 -24.82
N LEU A 770 -52.77 1.71 -26.13
CA LEU A 770 -53.09 2.79 -27.06
C LEU A 770 -53.70 2.22 -28.36
N PRO A 771 -54.77 2.81 -28.91
CA PRO A 771 -55.25 2.42 -30.24
C PRO A 771 -54.17 2.66 -31.30
N LEU A 772 -54.00 1.72 -32.24
CA LEU A 772 -53.04 1.79 -33.33
C LEU A 772 -53.23 3.07 -34.17
N GLN A 773 -54.47 3.49 -34.38
CA GLN A 773 -54.79 4.74 -35.09
C GLN A 773 -54.27 5.99 -34.35
N SER A 774 -54.25 5.95 -33.01
CA SER A 774 -53.79 7.07 -32.17
C SER A 774 -52.27 7.10 -32.03
N ALA A 775 -51.58 5.97 -32.27
CA ALA A 775 -50.14 5.86 -32.18
C ALA A 775 -49.38 6.85 -33.08
N LYS A 776 -49.91 7.16 -34.27
CA LYS A 776 -49.33 8.16 -35.20
C LYS A 776 -49.31 9.58 -34.66
N SER A 777 -50.21 9.90 -33.73
CA SER A 777 -50.31 11.20 -33.08
C SER A 777 -49.68 11.23 -31.69
N GLU A 778 -49.03 10.13 -31.28
CA GLU A 778 -48.35 10.09 -29.98
C GLU A 778 -47.21 11.11 -29.97
N THR A 779 -47.14 11.88 -28.89
CA THR A 779 -46.08 12.87 -28.66
C THR A 779 -45.27 12.47 -27.44
N LEU A 780 -44.10 13.08 -27.23
CA LEU A 780 -43.30 12.88 -26.01
C LEU A 780 -44.12 13.15 -24.75
N LYS A 781 -44.89 14.23 -24.75
CA LYS A 781 -45.73 14.59 -23.62
C LYS A 781 -46.77 13.51 -23.33
N ASN A 782 -47.46 13.02 -24.37
CA ASN A 782 -48.44 11.94 -24.22
C ASN A 782 -47.78 10.64 -23.73
N LEU A 783 -46.60 10.30 -24.24
CA LEU A 783 -45.83 9.14 -23.78
C LEU A 783 -45.55 9.23 -22.27
N TYR A 784 -45.13 10.41 -21.78
CA TYR A 784 -44.87 10.61 -20.36
C TYR A 784 -46.15 10.62 -19.51
N GLU A 785 -47.24 11.22 -20.02
CA GLU A 785 -48.56 11.24 -19.35
C GLU A 785 -49.16 9.83 -19.27
N HIS A 786 -49.27 9.12 -20.39
CA HIS A 786 -49.83 7.77 -20.47
C HIS A 786 -48.99 6.73 -19.72
N GLY A 787 -47.66 6.84 -19.83
CA GLY A 787 -46.71 6.01 -19.10
C GLY A 787 -46.51 6.43 -17.64
N ASN A 788 -47.22 7.44 -17.14
CA ASN A 788 -47.13 7.95 -15.76
C ASN A 788 -45.68 8.11 -15.29
N VAL A 789 -44.83 8.69 -16.15
CA VAL A 789 -43.39 8.75 -15.93
C VAL A 789 -43.08 9.68 -14.76
N LYS A 790 -42.30 9.19 -13.79
CA LYS A 790 -41.88 9.95 -12.61
C LYS A 790 -40.42 9.68 -12.30
N VAL A 791 -39.66 10.74 -12.09
CA VAL A 791 -38.24 10.67 -11.73
C VAL A 791 -38.05 11.20 -10.32
N TYR A 792 -37.24 10.52 -9.51
CA TYR A 792 -36.89 10.91 -8.15
C TYR A 792 -35.37 10.92 -7.95
N ASP A 793 -34.90 11.77 -7.02
CA ASP A 793 -33.55 11.69 -6.48
C ASP A 793 -33.47 10.55 -5.45
N TYR A 794 -32.60 9.57 -5.67
CA TYR A 794 -32.39 8.44 -4.77
C TYR A 794 -31.84 8.87 -3.40
N TYR A 795 -31.05 9.95 -3.34
CA TYR A 795 -30.44 10.49 -2.12
C TYR A 795 -31.09 11.82 -1.70
N ASP A 796 -32.40 12.01 -1.93
CA ASP A 796 -33.10 13.23 -1.51
C ASP A 796 -33.05 13.41 0.02
N THR A 797 -32.32 14.44 0.45
CA THR A 797 -32.18 14.89 1.84
C THR A 797 -32.96 16.17 2.14
N ASN A 798 -33.59 16.78 1.14
CA ASN A 798 -34.32 18.05 1.29
C ASN A 798 -35.79 17.84 1.65
N HIS A 799 -36.32 16.64 1.41
CA HIS A 799 -37.73 16.29 1.61
C HIS A 799 -37.94 15.24 2.71
N GLU A 800 -37.07 15.20 3.72
CA GLU A 800 -37.14 14.25 4.86
C GLU A 800 -38.43 14.33 5.67
N THR A 801 -39.19 15.43 5.58
CA THR A 801 -40.48 15.58 6.29
C THR A 801 -41.69 15.53 5.37
N VAL A 802 -41.50 15.57 4.05
CA VAL A 802 -42.58 15.65 3.05
C VAL A 802 -43.01 14.23 2.67
N SER A 803 -44.31 14.00 2.50
CA SER A 803 -44.87 12.76 1.95
C SER A 803 -46.10 13.11 1.11
N PRO A 804 -46.16 12.73 -0.18
CA PRO A 804 -45.17 11.90 -0.91
C PRO A 804 -43.87 12.64 -1.26
N LEU A 805 -42.79 11.89 -1.56
CA LEU A 805 -41.55 12.45 -2.10
C LEU A 805 -41.84 13.22 -3.40
N PRO A 806 -41.39 14.48 -3.56
CA PRO A 806 -41.56 15.21 -4.81
C PRO A 806 -40.76 14.59 -5.96
N THR A 807 -41.33 14.64 -7.16
CA THR A 807 -40.64 14.27 -8.40
C THR A 807 -39.69 15.38 -8.82
N ILE A 808 -38.51 15.00 -9.34
CA ILE A 808 -37.58 15.94 -9.99
C ILE A 808 -37.91 16.15 -11.47
N ALA A 809 -38.69 15.25 -12.06
CA ALA A 809 -39.32 15.39 -13.38
C ALA A 809 -40.50 14.43 -13.52
N ASP A 810 -41.47 14.83 -14.33
CA ASP A 810 -42.66 14.05 -14.69
C ASP A 810 -43.28 14.53 -16.01
N SER A 811 -44.53 14.16 -16.27
CA SER A 811 -45.25 14.56 -17.49
C SER A 811 -45.61 16.04 -17.59
N HIS A 812 -45.58 16.78 -16.47
CA HIS A 812 -45.84 18.22 -16.41
C HIS A 812 -44.54 19.03 -16.34
N ASP A 813 -43.48 18.44 -15.77
CA ASP A 813 -42.12 18.99 -15.76
C ASP A 813 -41.14 18.04 -16.44
N THR A 814 -40.94 18.26 -17.75
CA THR A 814 -40.19 17.34 -18.61
C THR A 814 -38.72 17.72 -18.76
N GLU A 815 -38.18 18.64 -17.95
CA GLU A 815 -36.76 18.99 -18.02
C GLU A 815 -35.90 17.75 -17.76
N GLY A 816 -34.88 17.53 -18.58
CA GLY A 816 -34.00 16.35 -18.50
C GLY A 816 -34.58 15.04 -19.06
N LEU A 817 -35.90 14.94 -19.30
CA LEU A 817 -36.54 13.78 -19.95
C LEU A 817 -36.33 13.79 -21.47
N SER A 818 -36.01 12.63 -22.03
CA SER A 818 -35.94 12.42 -23.48
C SER A 818 -36.31 10.98 -23.86
N THR A 819 -36.50 10.74 -25.16
CA THR A 819 -36.57 9.38 -25.73
C THR A 819 -35.93 9.41 -27.11
N GLU A 820 -35.23 8.33 -27.47
CA GLU A 820 -34.64 8.15 -28.80
C GLU A 820 -35.53 7.27 -29.70
N THR A 821 -36.63 6.73 -29.17
CA THR A 821 -37.37 5.64 -29.80
C THR A 821 -38.87 5.91 -29.81
N LEU A 822 -39.33 7.17 -29.88
CA LEU A 822 -40.76 7.46 -30.05
C LEU A 822 -41.31 6.81 -31.33
N GLU A 823 -40.45 6.70 -32.35
CA GLU A 823 -40.74 6.07 -33.64
C GLU A 823 -41.21 4.61 -33.51
N VAL A 824 -40.82 3.88 -32.45
CA VAL A 824 -41.33 2.50 -32.24
C VAL A 824 -42.84 2.47 -31.99
N ILE A 825 -43.42 3.58 -31.52
CA ILE A 825 -44.86 3.75 -31.36
C ILE A 825 -45.45 4.35 -32.64
N THR A 826 -44.91 5.48 -33.12
CA THR A 826 -45.54 6.25 -34.22
C THR A 826 -45.46 5.51 -35.56
N ASP A 827 -44.46 4.67 -35.76
CA ASP A 827 -44.23 3.94 -37.01
C ASP A 827 -44.80 2.51 -36.96
N ALA A 828 -45.43 2.12 -35.85
CA ALA A 828 -46.04 0.81 -35.72
C ALA A 828 -47.09 0.57 -36.81
N GLN A 829 -46.92 -0.53 -37.55
CA GLN A 829 -47.79 -0.89 -38.67
C GLN A 829 -48.81 -1.97 -38.31
N GLU A 830 -48.81 -2.53 -37.11
CA GLU A 830 -49.77 -3.57 -36.73
C GLU A 830 -49.96 -3.60 -35.20
N PRO A 831 -51.10 -4.13 -34.71
CA PRO A 831 -51.34 -4.31 -33.28
C PRO A 831 -50.24 -5.18 -32.65
N SER A 832 -49.47 -4.60 -31.74
CA SER A 832 -48.26 -5.20 -31.17
C SER A 832 -47.95 -4.58 -29.81
N VAL A 833 -46.99 -5.16 -29.08
CA VAL A 833 -46.41 -4.52 -27.89
C VAL A 833 -45.07 -3.93 -28.32
N VAL A 834 -44.90 -2.63 -28.08
CA VAL A 834 -43.67 -1.89 -28.39
C VAL A 834 -43.10 -1.29 -27.11
N THR A 835 -41.77 -1.17 -27.03
CA THR A 835 -41.09 -0.79 -25.78
C THR A 835 -40.21 0.44 -26.03
N PRO A 836 -40.74 1.67 -25.87
CA PRO A 836 -39.93 2.88 -25.96
C PRO A 836 -38.91 2.96 -24.83
N LYS A 837 -37.77 3.58 -25.10
CA LYS A 837 -36.72 3.85 -24.12
C LYS A 837 -36.77 5.30 -23.67
N ILE A 838 -37.08 5.52 -22.40
CA ILE A 838 -37.22 6.85 -21.81
C ILE A 838 -35.99 7.13 -20.97
N TYR A 839 -35.26 8.21 -21.28
CA TYR A 839 -34.06 8.63 -20.57
C TYR A 839 -34.36 9.81 -19.65
N TYR A 840 -33.59 9.91 -18.58
CA TYR A 840 -33.43 11.13 -17.80
C TYR A 840 -31.96 11.47 -17.64
N THR A 841 -31.59 12.72 -17.88
CA THR A 841 -30.22 13.22 -17.73
C THR A 841 -30.19 14.47 -16.86
N TRP A 842 -29.27 14.48 -15.89
CA TRP A 842 -28.98 15.62 -15.01
C TRP A 842 -27.48 15.69 -14.66
N ASP A 843 -27.10 16.51 -13.70
CA ASP A 843 -25.71 16.78 -13.32
C ASP A 843 -24.95 15.54 -12.82
N LYS A 844 -25.63 14.57 -12.19
CA LYS A 844 -25.02 13.34 -11.66
C LYS A 844 -24.99 12.17 -12.66
N GLY A 845 -25.57 12.30 -13.87
CA GLY A 845 -25.52 11.28 -14.92
C GLY A 845 -26.82 11.04 -15.70
N THR A 846 -26.92 9.88 -16.35
CA THR A 846 -28.06 9.48 -17.19
C THR A 846 -28.49 8.04 -16.90
N SER A 847 -29.80 7.82 -16.74
CA SER A 847 -30.39 6.48 -16.62
C SER A 847 -31.65 6.39 -17.50
N TYR A 848 -32.20 5.18 -17.70
CA TYR A 848 -33.37 4.98 -18.57
C TYR A 848 -34.34 3.92 -18.05
N THR A 849 -35.59 3.95 -18.52
CA THR A 849 -36.61 2.92 -18.32
C THR A 849 -37.27 2.47 -19.64
N LEU A 850 -37.99 1.35 -19.59
CA LEU A 850 -38.56 0.60 -20.71
C LEU A 850 -40.01 0.16 -20.41
N PRO A 851 -41.01 1.06 -20.45
CA PRO A 851 -42.41 0.65 -20.34
C PRO A 851 -42.90 -0.08 -21.60
N ASP A 852 -43.86 -0.99 -21.45
CA ASP A 852 -44.53 -1.62 -22.59
C ASP A 852 -45.77 -0.83 -23.01
N VAL A 853 -45.86 -0.51 -24.30
CA VAL A 853 -47.02 0.12 -24.94
C VAL A 853 -47.73 -0.91 -25.79
N THR A 854 -48.93 -1.30 -25.37
CA THR A 854 -49.76 -2.28 -26.08
C THR A 854 -50.64 -1.57 -27.11
N LEU A 855 -50.30 -1.72 -28.38
CA LEU A 855 -51.06 -1.19 -29.50
C LEU A 855 -52.16 -2.16 -29.93
N TYR A 856 -53.41 -1.69 -29.91
CA TYR A 856 -54.58 -2.49 -30.29
C TYR A 856 -55.39 -1.83 -31.41
N ALA A 857 -56.19 -2.60 -32.14
CA ALA A 857 -57.04 -2.08 -33.20
C ALA A 857 -58.52 -2.31 -32.87
N GLU A 858 -59.31 -1.25 -32.97
CA GLU A 858 -60.76 -1.26 -32.77
C GLU A 858 -61.44 -0.41 -33.86
N LEU A 859 -62.68 -0.76 -34.21
CA LEU A 859 -63.55 0.00 -35.13
C LEU A 859 -64.96 0.09 -34.56
N LEU A 860 -65.47 1.31 -34.44
CA LEU A 860 -66.89 1.58 -34.22
C LEU A 860 -67.58 1.77 -35.57
N LEU A 861 -68.30 0.74 -36.00
CA LEU A 861 -68.89 0.67 -37.35
C LEU A 861 -70.40 0.86 -37.30
N HIS A 862 -70.89 1.95 -37.88
CA HIS A 862 -72.31 2.18 -38.12
C HIS A 862 -72.67 1.76 -39.53
N THR A 863 -73.53 0.75 -39.70
CA THR A 863 -73.87 0.20 -41.02
C THR A 863 -75.36 0.21 -41.32
N ARG A 864 -75.69 0.46 -42.58
CA ARG A 864 -77.03 0.23 -43.14
C ARG A 864 -76.94 -0.21 -44.60
N GLN A 865 -77.99 -0.85 -45.09
CA GLN A 865 -78.15 -1.23 -46.48
C GLN A 865 -79.35 -0.47 -47.09
N VAL A 866 -79.17 0.11 -48.27
CA VAL A 866 -80.20 0.90 -48.96
C VAL A 866 -80.46 0.34 -50.35
N ILE A 867 -81.74 0.28 -50.74
CA ILE A 867 -82.18 -0.21 -52.05
C ILE A 867 -82.63 0.97 -52.93
N LEU A 868 -81.99 1.13 -54.09
CA LEU A 868 -82.18 2.31 -54.98
C LEU A 868 -83.41 2.22 -55.89
N ASP A 869 -83.53 1.12 -56.64
CA ASP A 869 -84.65 0.90 -57.55
C ASP A 869 -85.54 -0.24 -57.02
N ASP A 870 -86.45 0.10 -56.10
CA ASP A 870 -87.43 -0.84 -55.54
C ASP A 870 -88.46 -1.27 -56.60
N LEU A 871 -88.15 -2.32 -57.36
CA LEU A 871 -89.16 -2.97 -58.20
C LEU A 871 -90.20 -3.60 -57.27
N GLY A 872 -91.44 -3.07 -57.28
CA GLY A 872 -92.53 -3.53 -56.40
C GLY A 872 -92.91 -5.03 -56.52
N GLU A 873 -92.33 -5.73 -57.49
CA GLU A 873 -92.46 -7.18 -57.69
C GLU A 873 -91.42 -8.01 -56.90
N LEU A 874 -90.40 -7.39 -56.30
CA LEU A 874 -89.35 -8.04 -55.52
C LEU A 874 -89.49 -7.77 -54.01
N PRO A 875 -89.32 -8.80 -53.15
CA PRO A 875 -89.23 -8.58 -51.70
C PRO A 875 -88.06 -7.67 -51.31
N ILE A 876 -88.35 -6.65 -50.50
CA ILE A 876 -87.35 -5.80 -49.86
C ILE A 876 -86.82 -6.53 -48.60
N PRO A 877 -85.52 -6.88 -48.53
CA PRO A 877 -84.94 -7.43 -47.31
C PRO A 877 -84.92 -6.37 -46.20
N LYS A 878 -85.35 -6.78 -44.98
CA LYS A 878 -85.32 -5.93 -43.77
C LYS A 878 -83.95 -5.87 -43.09
N ASN A 879 -83.09 -6.85 -43.37
CA ASN A 879 -81.73 -6.95 -42.84
C ASN A 879 -80.73 -7.07 -44.01
N GLY A 880 -79.60 -6.39 -43.91
CA GLY A 880 -78.40 -6.62 -44.69
C GLY A 880 -77.38 -7.42 -43.86
N TYR A 881 -76.56 -8.23 -44.52
CA TYR A 881 -75.52 -9.02 -43.85
C TYR A 881 -74.17 -8.63 -44.45
N LEU A 882 -73.24 -8.19 -43.61
CA LEU A 882 -71.88 -7.85 -44.01
C LEU A 882 -70.90 -8.82 -43.39
N ARG A 883 -69.85 -9.11 -44.14
CA ARG A 883 -68.72 -9.92 -43.73
C ARG A 883 -67.47 -9.06 -43.79
N LEU A 884 -66.84 -8.84 -42.64
CA LEU A 884 -65.56 -8.18 -42.52
C LEU A 884 -64.49 -9.25 -42.48
N SER A 885 -63.53 -9.17 -43.39
CA SER A 885 -62.40 -10.09 -43.43
C SER A 885 -61.08 -9.34 -43.31
N TYR A 886 -60.22 -9.83 -42.42
CA TYR A 886 -58.88 -9.31 -42.17
C TYR A 886 -57.96 -10.49 -41.83
N GLY A 887 -56.83 -10.61 -42.53
CA GLY A 887 -55.98 -11.82 -42.44
C GLY A 887 -56.79 -13.11 -42.68
N ASN A 888 -56.70 -14.05 -41.73
CA ASN A 888 -57.46 -15.32 -41.73
C ASN A 888 -58.78 -15.25 -40.93
N ASN A 889 -59.14 -14.08 -40.41
CA ASN A 889 -60.29 -13.91 -39.53
C ASN A 889 -61.46 -13.27 -40.28
N GLU A 890 -62.66 -13.67 -39.86
CA GLU A 890 -63.92 -13.22 -40.44
C GLU A 890 -64.89 -12.84 -39.33
N ILE A 891 -65.44 -11.63 -39.42
CA ILE A 891 -66.47 -11.12 -38.52
C ILE A 891 -67.72 -10.85 -39.33
N ASN A 892 -68.84 -11.40 -38.87
CA ASN A 892 -70.12 -11.31 -39.54
C ASN A 892 -71.03 -10.35 -38.76
N ILE A 893 -71.50 -9.30 -39.42
CA ILE A 893 -72.36 -8.27 -38.83
C ILE A 893 -73.68 -8.16 -39.59
N THR A 894 -74.74 -7.82 -38.86
CA THR A 894 -76.06 -7.55 -39.43
C THR A 894 -76.29 -6.05 -39.44
N SER A 895 -76.89 -5.55 -40.51
CA SER A 895 -77.33 -4.17 -40.65
C SER A 895 -78.82 -4.13 -40.97
N THR A 896 -79.44 -3.01 -40.68
CA THR A 896 -80.79 -2.63 -41.12
C THR A 896 -80.81 -2.40 -42.63
N SER A 897 -81.88 -2.86 -43.30
CA SER A 897 -82.03 -2.73 -44.75
C SER A 897 -83.45 -2.28 -45.11
N ASP A 898 -83.59 -1.32 -46.02
CA ASP A 898 -84.87 -0.92 -46.61
C ASP A 898 -84.66 -0.15 -47.94
N SER A 899 -85.76 0.23 -48.59
CA SER A 899 -85.76 1.18 -49.71
C SER A 899 -85.20 2.53 -49.30
N GLU A 900 -84.58 3.23 -50.25
CA GLU A 900 -84.05 4.59 -50.03
C GLU A 900 -85.12 5.57 -49.52
N LYS A 901 -86.37 5.41 -49.96
CA LYS A 901 -87.51 6.22 -49.52
C LYS A 901 -87.81 6.10 -48.02
N ASN A 902 -87.48 4.95 -47.42
CA ASN A 902 -87.76 4.65 -46.02
C ASN A 902 -86.59 5.01 -45.08
N ASP A 903 -85.46 5.49 -45.62
CA ASP A 903 -84.26 5.91 -44.88
C ASP A 903 -83.90 4.99 -43.70
N PRO A 904 -83.44 3.74 -43.97
CA PRO A 904 -83.16 2.78 -42.91
C PRO A 904 -82.16 3.36 -41.91
N ALA A 905 -82.42 3.15 -40.61
CA ALA A 905 -81.51 3.58 -39.54
C ALA A 905 -80.15 2.89 -39.65
N TYR A 906 -79.11 3.40 -38.98
CA TYR A 906 -77.85 2.68 -38.85
C TYR A 906 -77.90 1.62 -37.74
N THR A 907 -77.19 0.52 -37.94
CA THR A 907 -76.86 -0.47 -36.91
C THR A 907 -75.42 -0.28 -36.49
N THR A 908 -75.19 -0.02 -35.20
CA THR A 908 -73.85 0.15 -34.63
C THR A 908 -73.26 -1.20 -34.21
N SER A 909 -71.99 -1.44 -34.56
CA SER A 909 -71.21 -2.60 -34.12
C SER A 909 -69.82 -2.15 -33.70
N THR A 910 -69.39 -2.54 -32.50
CA THR A 910 -68.00 -2.40 -32.07
C THR A 910 -67.23 -3.65 -32.46
N ILE A 911 -66.11 -3.47 -33.16
CA ILE A 911 -65.32 -4.55 -33.71
C ILE A 911 -63.90 -4.45 -33.15
N ASP A 912 -63.53 -5.44 -32.36
CA ASP A 912 -62.20 -5.55 -31.74
C ASP A 912 -61.33 -6.52 -32.57
N PHE A 913 -60.18 -6.02 -33.03
CA PHE A 913 -59.21 -6.74 -33.84
C PHE A 913 -58.00 -7.12 -32.96
N LYS A 914 -58.24 -7.88 -31.88
CA LYS A 914 -57.18 -8.32 -30.95
C LYS A 914 -56.01 -9.01 -31.67
N HIS A 915 -54.81 -8.47 -31.47
CA HIS A 915 -53.48 -9.04 -31.78
C HIS A 915 -53.44 -9.97 -33.00
N VAL A 916 -53.74 -9.40 -34.16
CA VAL A 916 -53.73 -10.12 -35.43
C VAL A 916 -52.43 -9.78 -36.15
N SER A 917 -51.56 -10.77 -36.32
CA SER A 917 -50.23 -10.61 -36.91
C SER A 917 -50.22 -10.42 -38.43
N ALA A 918 -51.36 -10.05 -39.04
CA ALA A 918 -51.45 -9.93 -40.50
C ALA A 918 -52.61 -9.03 -40.98
N GLY A 919 -52.22 -7.88 -41.52
CA GLY A 919 -53.00 -7.11 -42.48
C GLY A 919 -53.78 -5.93 -41.89
N ASN A 920 -53.51 -4.73 -42.42
CA ASN A 920 -54.15 -3.48 -41.99
C ASN A 920 -55.38 -3.11 -42.82
N LEU A 921 -55.68 -3.92 -43.84
CA LEU A 921 -56.81 -3.70 -44.73
C LEU A 921 -57.92 -4.69 -44.39
N ILE A 922 -59.06 -4.14 -44.02
CA ILE A 922 -60.30 -4.88 -43.78
C ILE A 922 -61.14 -4.82 -45.05
N ASN A 923 -61.44 -5.98 -45.62
CA ASN A 923 -62.38 -6.06 -46.72
C ASN A 923 -63.80 -6.18 -46.15
N VAL A 924 -64.67 -5.25 -46.54
CA VAL A 924 -66.08 -5.25 -46.15
C VAL A 924 -66.90 -5.78 -47.32
N ASP A 925 -67.34 -7.04 -47.20
CA ASP A 925 -68.14 -7.72 -48.21
C ASP A 925 -69.61 -7.72 -47.82
N LEU A 926 -70.48 -7.19 -48.68
CA LEU A 926 -71.92 -7.35 -48.53
C LEU A 926 -72.34 -8.73 -49.05
N VAL A 927 -73.15 -9.46 -48.28
CA VAL A 927 -73.88 -10.63 -48.78
C VAL A 927 -75.09 -10.12 -49.57
N ILE A 928 -75.08 -10.32 -50.88
CA ILE A 928 -76.09 -9.76 -51.80
C ILE A 928 -77.24 -10.77 -51.98
N PRO A 929 -78.52 -10.36 -51.85
CA PRO A 929 -79.65 -11.24 -52.15
C PRO A 929 -79.75 -11.59 -53.65
N GLU A 930 -80.33 -12.74 -53.96
CA GLU A 930 -80.31 -13.41 -55.29
C GLU A 930 -80.60 -12.48 -56.50
N TYR A 931 -81.61 -11.62 -56.38
CA TYR A 931 -82.05 -10.72 -57.46
C TYR A 931 -81.57 -9.29 -57.34
N TYR A 932 -80.61 -9.03 -56.44
CA TYR A 932 -79.98 -7.73 -56.31
C TYR A 932 -78.54 -7.80 -56.81
N LYS A 933 -78.00 -6.65 -57.18
CA LYS A 933 -76.58 -6.42 -57.44
C LYS A 933 -76.10 -5.30 -56.51
N TYR A 934 -74.89 -5.44 -56.01
CA TYR A 934 -74.23 -4.36 -55.29
C TYR A 934 -73.96 -3.20 -56.24
N LYS A 935 -74.24 -1.98 -55.78
CA LYS A 935 -74.07 -0.76 -56.57
C LYS A 935 -72.94 0.12 -56.11
N GLY A 936 -72.64 0.11 -54.82
CA GLY A 936 -71.58 0.91 -54.26
C GLY A 936 -71.84 1.22 -52.81
N TYR A 937 -71.06 2.14 -52.26
CA TYR A 937 -71.21 2.60 -50.89
C TYR A 937 -71.05 4.11 -50.79
N THR A 938 -71.50 4.66 -49.67
CA THR A 938 -71.07 5.96 -49.16
C THR A 938 -70.52 5.75 -47.76
N VAL A 939 -69.44 6.44 -47.43
CA VAL A 939 -68.83 6.43 -46.10
C VAL A 939 -68.65 7.86 -45.62
N SER A 940 -68.84 8.07 -44.33
CA SER A 940 -68.53 9.33 -43.66
C SER A 940 -67.96 9.04 -42.27
N TYR A 941 -67.31 10.06 -41.70
CA TYR A 941 -66.70 10.02 -40.37
C TYR A 941 -67.50 10.82 -39.33
N GLU A 942 -68.71 11.23 -39.71
CA GLU A 942 -69.68 11.91 -38.88
C GLU A 942 -71.07 11.36 -39.23
N ASN A 943 -72.03 11.44 -38.31
CA ASN A 943 -73.40 10.99 -38.56
C ASN A 943 -74.15 11.94 -39.50
N ILE A 944 -73.87 11.86 -40.79
CA ILE A 944 -74.52 12.63 -41.84
C ILE A 944 -75.40 11.73 -42.71
N SER A 945 -76.50 12.28 -43.22
CA SER A 945 -77.39 11.54 -44.13
C SER A 945 -76.69 11.26 -45.46
N HIS A 946 -76.52 9.97 -45.77
CA HIS A 946 -75.96 9.54 -47.04
C HIS A 946 -76.99 9.62 -48.19
N ARG A 947 -76.56 10.08 -49.37
CA ARG A 947 -77.40 10.14 -50.59
C ARG A 947 -76.88 9.16 -51.65
N SER A 948 -77.78 8.53 -52.38
CA SER A 948 -77.42 7.61 -53.47
C SER A 948 -76.66 8.25 -54.62
N THR A 949 -76.83 9.55 -54.85
CA THR A 949 -76.10 10.30 -55.89
C THR A 949 -74.59 10.34 -55.67
N ASP A 950 -74.16 10.11 -54.42
CA ASP A 950 -72.77 10.28 -53.99
C ASP A 950 -72.06 8.92 -53.84
N LEU A 951 -72.71 7.83 -54.28
CA LEU A 951 -72.17 6.48 -54.11
C LEU A 951 -70.91 6.24 -54.94
N ILE A 952 -69.99 5.46 -54.36
CA ILE A 952 -68.75 5.03 -54.99
C ILE A 952 -68.93 3.59 -55.48
N GLU A 953 -68.86 3.37 -56.80
CA GLU A 953 -69.09 2.07 -57.46
C GLU A 953 -67.91 1.08 -57.29
N GLN A 954 -67.51 0.80 -56.05
CA GLN A 954 -66.49 -0.20 -55.70
C GLN A 954 -66.80 -0.86 -54.35
N LYS A 955 -66.09 -1.94 -54.01
CA LYS A 955 -66.18 -2.52 -52.66
C LYS A 955 -65.49 -1.61 -51.65
N PHE A 956 -66.11 -1.42 -50.49
CA PHE A 956 -65.48 -0.68 -49.40
C PHE A 956 -64.33 -1.49 -48.80
N LYS A 957 -63.22 -0.81 -48.55
CA LYS A 957 -62.07 -1.32 -47.81
C LYS A 957 -61.75 -0.32 -46.72
N TYR A 958 -61.53 -0.81 -45.52
CA TYR A 958 -61.15 0.01 -44.37
C TYR A 958 -59.69 -0.24 -44.01
N ASN A 959 -58.96 0.80 -43.66
CA ASN A 959 -57.56 0.74 -43.27
C ASN A 959 -57.42 1.00 -41.76
N LEU A 960 -57.05 -0.03 -40.99
CA LEU A 960 -56.83 0.01 -39.55
C LEU A 960 -55.81 1.06 -39.08
N ILE A 961 -54.97 1.57 -39.97
CA ILE A 961 -53.94 2.58 -39.64
C ILE A 961 -54.39 3.99 -40.03
N ASN A 962 -54.96 4.13 -41.23
CA ASN A 962 -55.14 5.43 -41.86
C ASN A 962 -56.57 5.97 -41.73
N ASP A 963 -57.54 5.11 -41.47
CA ASP A 963 -58.94 5.51 -41.38
C ASP A 963 -59.35 5.78 -39.91
N PRO A 964 -60.30 6.71 -39.68
CA PRO A 964 -60.81 7.02 -38.34
C PRO A 964 -61.46 5.82 -37.65
N TYR A 965 -61.33 5.77 -36.31
CA TYR A 965 -61.89 4.73 -35.43
C TYR A 965 -63.41 4.55 -35.58
N GLU A 966 -64.16 5.61 -35.91
CA GLU A 966 -65.62 5.59 -36.01
C GLU A 966 -66.04 5.96 -37.44
N ILE A 967 -66.85 5.09 -38.07
CA ILE A 967 -67.30 5.30 -39.45
C ILE A 967 -68.79 4.99 -39.62
N TRP A 968 -69.45 5.77 -40.47
CA TRP A 968 -70.81 5.53 -40.96
C TRP A 968 -70.74 5.02 -42.39
N LEU A 969 -71.23 3.82 -42.63
CA LEU A 969 -71.18 3.10 -43.91
C LEU A 969 -72.59 2.76 -44.40
N THR A 970 -72.99 3.32 -45.55
CA THR A 970 -74.21 2.91 -46.25
C THR A 970 -73.83 2.09 -47.47
N LEU A 971 -74.38 0.90 -47.60
CA LEU A 971 -74.17 0.00 -48.73
C LEU A 971 -75.41 -0.02 -49.63
N TYR A 972 -75.24 0.27 -50.91
CA TYR A 972 -76.33 0.34 -51.87
C TYR A 972 -76.44 -0.92 -52.71
N ILE A 973 -77.68 -1.40 -52.88
CA ILE A 973 -78.00 -2.48 -53.82
C ILE A 973 -79.15 -2.04 -54.74
N GLU A 974 -79.21 -2.65 -55.91
CA GLU A 974 -80.26 -2.40 -56.91
C GLU A 974 -80.77 -3.71 -57.47
N ALA A 975 -82.05 -3.77 -57.81
CA ALA A 975 -82.64 -4.92 -58.45
C ALA A 975 -81.98 -5.22 -59.82
N LYS A 976 -81.76 -6.50 -60.12
CA LYS A 976 -81.36 -6.94 -61.45
C LYS A 976 -82.59 -6.89 -62.36
N LYS A 977 -82.53 -6.17 -63.49
CA LYS A 977 -83.55 -6.28 -64.54
C LYS A 977 -83.41 -7.64 -65.23
N THR A 978 -84.11 -8.66 -64.71
CA THR A 978 -84.20 -9.99 -65.33
C THR A 978 -85.59 -10.21 -65.92
N GLY A 979 -85.65 -10.78 -67.12
CA GLY A 979 -86.92 -11.21 -67.71
C GLY A 979 -87.55 -12.36 -66.91
N SER A 980 -88.81 -12.17 -66.52
CA SER A 980 -89.67 -13.05 -65.71
C SER A 980 -89.15 -13.39 -64.30
N PRO A 981 -89.93 -13.13 -63.23
CA PRO A 981 -89.49 -13.39 -61.85
C PRO A 981 -89.34 -14.89 -61.57
N ASN A 982 -88.16 -15.30 -61.10
CA ASN A 982 -87.95 -16.59 -60.44
C ASN A 982 -88.40 -16.51 -58.97
N PRO A 983 -88.81 -17.61 -58.34
CA PRO A 983 -89.25 -17.59 -56.94
C PRO A 983 -88.10 -17.17 -56.00
N TYR A 984 -88.31 -16.08 -55.28
CA TYR A 984 -87.36 -15.54 -54.29
C TYR A 984 -87.06 -16.57 -53.20
N SER A 985 -85.80 -16.99 -53.09
CA SER A 985 -85.38 -17.83 -51.97
C SER A 985 -85.52 -17.06 -50.65
N TRP A 986 -86.32 -17.60 -49.73
CA TRP A 986 -86.47 -17.07 -48.37
C TRP A 986 -85.19 -17.21 -47.53
N ASP A 987 -84.15 -17.89 -48.04
CA ASP A 987 -82.92 -18.18 -47.31
C ASP A 987 -82.18 -16.91 -46.87
N TYR A 988 -82.25 -15.82 -47.64
CA TYR A 988 -81.68 -14.53 -47.24
C TYR A 988 -82.44 -13.88 -46.07
N GLN A 989 -83.78 -13.93 -46.08
CA GLN A 989 -84.60 -13.36 -45.01
C GLN A 989 -84.60 -14.21 -43.73
N LYS A 990 -84.42 -15.54 -43.86
CA LYS A 990 -84.36 -16.50 -42.75
C LYS A 990 -82.94 -16.83 -42.30
N ASN A 991 -81.93 -16.16 -42.86
CA ASN A 991 -80.52 -16.52 -42.70
C ASN A 991 -80.09 -16.53 -41.23
N LYS A 992 -79.33 -17.55 -40.85
CA LYS A 992 -78.39 -17.55 -39.73
C LYS A 992 -77.03 -17.81 -40.37
N PHE A 993 -76.10 -16.85 -40.25
CA PHE A 993 -74.80 -16.86 -40.95
C PHE A 993 -74.25 -18.28 -41.26
N GLY A 994 -74.10 -18.61 -42.55
CA GLY A 994 -73.44 -19.85 -43.02
C GLY A 994 -74.25 -20.91 -43.78
N LYS A 995 -75.44 -20.62 -44.35
CA LYS A 995 -76.23 -21.64 -45.10
C LYS A 995 -76.57 -21.36 -46.56
N ILE A 996 -76.05 -20.30 -47.17
CA ILE A 996 -76.22 -20.06 -48.62
C ILE A 996 -74.96 -20.55 -49.34
N THR A 997 -74.99 -21.77 -49.86
CA THR A 997 -73.99 -22.25 -50.82
C THR A 997 -74.34 -21.68 -52.19
N ILE A 998 -73.48 -20.81 -52.72
CA ILE A 998 -73.57 -20.33 -54.10
C ILE A 998 -73.33 -21.55 -55.01
N LYS A 999 -74.27 -21.85 -55.90
CA LYS A 999 -74.04 -22.78 -57.01
C LYS A 999 -73.44 -22.03 -58.20
#